data_AF-A0A9D2JDP7-F1
#
_entry.id   AF-A0A9D2JDP7-F1
#
_cell.length_a   1.000
_cell.length_b   1.000
_cell.length_c   1.000
_cell.angle_alpha   90.00
_cell.angle_beta   90.00
_cell.angle_gamma   90.00
#
_symmetry.space_group_name_H-M   'P 1'
#
loop_
_entity.id
_entity.type
_entity.pdbx_description
1 polymer ?
#
loop_
_entity_poly.entity_id
_entity_poly.type
_entity_poly.pdbx_seq_one_letter_code
_entity_poly.pdbx_strand_id
1 'polypeptide(L)'
;MRTLGMPLSQRRLGAWHISRLRILPANDGTDIVRFEASCVGSLPEEGALPAIVVLDGNDHPSQLSDPVLVGSSNCELATFPGVPCRRLCLSVRISSGLEKFSLVVGTGGATEAILDVTASEAKRLRDAWWSRMLPAELDEDYGEWFKRHHLTVDDYKAQRIAQHDFAVRPLFSIIVPLFKTPLEFFREMAESVLVQTYERFELILVNASPEDAPLCRACAELALRDDRVQVITLDGNRGITENTNAGIDAAKGDFLAFFDHDDLLEPDCLYWYVKGINDYPETDLLYCDEDKLENGSLGFPFFKPDYDRFFLETNNYVCHLLTVRASLARSLPRPTAELDGAQDHSMALAAGDVARNIYHVRRVLYHWRVHASSTAGNVAAKPESLDAGRIAIERHLSRLGEERRVTGVPGMPHYYRVVATQETPPVAALLYGEPEAVERRVAKLVSDGTDAVPVHGRGGLVSAFIEAVERLDAPYVALLSASVEPVGESCLSALAAMASRKGVGIAAPVTLYPDGTVQDAGVACSLEGTIRPVLRDIFFDASPQIRGLLRCAHTVSAARGHCMVVERSLLRELLSALDGCPGLFWDIALCLEARRKQGLATLVVPSAVVRAPMPSEALAERADEVVRAYVRARAWLYANWPEFFSDVDRFYNRQLRQDGCYGLSDYC
;
A
#
# COMPACT_ATOMS: atom_id res chain seq x y z
N MET A 1 -20.66 3.27 37.31
CA MET A 1 -19.75 2.55 38.24
C MET A 1 -18.97 1.52 37.43
N ARG A 2 -17.69 1.86 37.18
CA ARG A 2 -16.57 1.19 36.48
C ARG A 2 -16.77 -0.22 35.89
N THR A 3 -16.68 -0.35 34.56
CA THR A 3 -16.19 -1.57 33.89
C THR A 3 -15.21 -1.24 32.76
N LEU A 4 -14.08 -0.64 33.14
CA LEU A 4 -12.81 -0.95 32.48
C LEU A 4 -11.95 -1.62 33.56
N GLY A 5 -11.75 -2.93 33.44
CA GLY A 5 -10.86 -3.69 34.34
C GLY A 5 -11.44 -4.10 35.71
N MET A 6 -12.74 -4.40 35.85
CA MET A 6 -13.25 -5.04 37.08
C MET A 6 -12.56 -6.40 37.30
N PRO A 7 -11.98 -6.65 38.50
CA PRO A 7 -11.42 -7.95 38.86
C PRO A 7 -12.46 -9.05 38.71
N LEU A 8 -12.04 -10.22 38.23
CA LEU A 8 -12.90 -11.37 37.99
C LEU A 8 -13.71 -11.81 39.23
N SER A 9 -13.16 -11.61 40.43
CA SER A 9 -13.83 -11.88 41.70
C SER A 9 -15.08 -11.03 41.96
N GLN A 10 -15.29 -9.96 41.18
CA GLN A 10 -16.44 -9.06 41.29
C GLN A 10 -17.40 -9.19 40.12
N ARG A 11 -17.16 -10.11 39.17
CA ARG A 11 -18.05 -10.35 38.03
C ARG A 11 -19.21 -11.26 38.42
N ARG A 12 -20.44 -10.86 38.09
CA ARG A 12 -21.62 -11.69 38.32
C ARG A 12 -21.71 -12.74 37.21
N LEU A 13 -21.83 -14.02 37.57
CA LEU A 13 -22.03 -15.10 36.60
C LEU A 13 -23.28 -14.84 35.75
N GLY A 14 -23.16 -15.03 34.44
CA GLY A 14 -24.22 -14.81 33.46
C GLY A 14 -24.49 -13.35 33.09
N ALA A 15 -23.77 -12.37 33.66
CA ALA A 15 -23.91 -10.97 33.29
C ALA A 15 -22.86 -10.53 32.26
N TRP A 16 -23.24 -9.60 31.37
CA TRP A 16 -22.31 -8.98 30.43
C TRP A 16 -21.31 -8.03 31.11
N HIS A 17 -20.11 -7.94 30.55
CA HIS A 17 -19.05 -7.02 30.95
C HIS A 17 -18.39 -6.37 29.73
N ILE A 18 -18.25 -5.04 29.78
CA ILE A 18 -17.62 -4.24 28.72
C ILE A 18 -16.11 -4.16 28.95
N SER A 19 -15.33 -4.21 27.87
CA SER A 19 -13.88 -4.00 27.89
C SER A 19 -13.33 -3.60 26.52
N ARG A 20 -12.03 -3.28 26.44
CA ARG A 20 -11.28 -2.99 25.19
C ARG A 20 -11.98 -2.01 24.24
N LEU A 21 -12.45 -0.89 24.81
CA LEU A 21 -13.08 0.20 24.06
C LEU A 21 -12.06 0.92 23.16
N ARG A 22 -12.47 1.23 21.93
CA ARG A 22 -11.79 2.10 20.97
C ARG A 22 -12.82 3.01 20.30
N ILE A 23 -12.37 4.19 19.89
CA ILE A 23 -13.13 5.10 19.03
C ILE A 23 -12.34 5.23 17.72
N LEU A 24 -12.99 4.97 16.60
CA LEU A 24 -12.43 5.03 15.26
C LEU A 24 -13.14 6.19 14.54
N PRO A 25 -12.53 7.39 14.51
CA PRO A 25 -13.10 8.55 13.81
C PRO A 25 -13.23 8.29 12.32
N ALA A 26 -14.42 8.57 11.76
CA ALA A 26 -14.65 8.59 10.33
C ALA A 26 -14.61 10.03 9.80
N ASN A 27 -14.23 10.20 8.54
CA ASN A 27 -14.15 11.52 7.91
C ASN A 27 -15.51 12.06 7.43
N ASP A 28 -16.62 11.43 7.85
CA ASP A 28 -18.00 11.81 7.49
C ASP A 28 -18.80 12.44 8.65
N GLY A 29 -18.10 12.79 9.75
CA GLY A 29 -18.72 13.35 10.96
C GLY A 29 -19.31 12.31 11.91
N THR A 30 -19.00 11.02 11.68
CA THR A 30 -19.35 9.93 12.58
C THR A 30 -18.12 9.25 13.16
N ASP A 31 -18.27 8.57 14.31
CA ASP A 31 -17.25 7.68 14.86
C ASP A 31 -17.82 6.25 14.96
N ILE A 32 -16.96 5.25 14.85
CA ILE A 32 -17.27 3.88 15.29
C ILE A 32 -16.71 3.68 16.70
N VAL A 33 -17.59 3.34 17.64
CA VAL A 33 -17.20 2.85 18.97
C VAL A 33 -17.13 1.33 18.92
N ARG A 34 -15.92 0.77 18.92
CA ARG A 34 -15.68 -0.68 18.94
C ARG A 34 -15.29 -1.12 20.35
N PHE A 35 -15.92 -2.17 20.85
CA PHE A 35 -15.68 -2.69 22.20
C PHE A 35 -15.88 -4.21 22.26
N GLU A 36 -15.41 -4.81 23.35
CA GLU A 36 -15.69 -6.20 23.69
C GLU A 36 -16.75 -6.29 24.78
N ALA A 37 -17.77 -7.13 24.55
CA ALA A 37 -18.71 -7.57 25.58
C ALA A 37 -18.44 -9.05 25.90
N SER A 38 -18.24 -9.37 27.18
CA SER A 38 -17.95 -10.73 27.65
C SER A 38 -18.96 -11.19 28.69
N CYS A 39 -19.41 -12.43 28.59
CA CYS A 39 -20.27 -13.11 29.57
C CYS A 39 -19.56 -14.39 30.04
N VAL A 40 -19.62 -14.68 31.35
CA VAL A 40 -18.89 -15.79 32.00
C VAL A 40 -19.85 -16.67 32.78
N GLY A 41 -19.68 -18.00 32.71
CA GLY A 41 -20.50 -18.97 33.42
C GLY A 41 -21.73 -19.39 32.62
N SER A 42 -22.93 -19.02 33.07
CA SER A 42 -24.17 -19.33 32.36
C SER A 42 -24.26 -18.56 31.05
N LEU A 43 -23.79 -19.17 29.97
CA LEU A 43 -23.75 -18.53 28.66
C LEU A 43 -25.16 -18.33 28.11
N PRO A 44 -25.44 -17.17 27.47
CA PRO A 44 -26.66 -16.97 26.72
C PRO A 44 -26.72 -17.94 25.53
N GLU A 45 -27.93 -18.24 25.07
CA GLU A 45 -28.17 -19.13 23.92
C GLU A 45 -27.28 -18.77 22.73
N GLU A 46 -26.83 -19.79 22.00
CA GLU A 46 -25.96 -19.63 20.85
C GLU A 46 -26.62 -18.70 19.82
N GLY A 47 -25.87 -17.69 19.33
CA GLY A 47 -26.41 -16.65 18.46
C GLY A 47 -27.11 -15.47 19.15
N ALA A 48 -27.49 -15.57 20.43
CA ALA A 48 -28.08 -14.43 21.15
C ALA A 48 -27.09 -13.25 21.30
N LEU A 49 -27.54 -12.03 20.99
CA LEU A 49 -26.79 -10.79 21.14
C LEU A 49 -27.36 -9.96 22.30
N PRO A 50 -26.53 -9.26 23.08
CA PRO A 50 -27.04 -8.32 24.06
C PRO A 50 -27.68 -7.11 23.37
N ALA A 51 -28.67 -6.51 24.05
CA ALA A 51 -29.12 -5.17 23.72
C ALA A 51 -28.00 -4.17 24.06
N ILE A 52 -27.69 -3.29 23.12
CA ILE A 52 -26.65 -2.27 23.26
C ILE A 52 -27.30 -0.92 22.99
N VAL A 53 -27.08 0.02 23.91
CA VAL A 53 -27.57 1.39 23.80
C VAL A 53 -26.43 2.34 24.12
N VAL A 54 -26.20 3.34 23.26
CA VAL A 54 -25.35 4.49 23.58
C VAL A 54 -26.24 5.65 24.04
N LEU A 55 -25.97 6.17 25.23
CA LEU A 55 -26.66 7.32 25.82
C LEU A 55 -25.75 8.55 25.78
N ASP A 56 -26.28 9.72 25.44
CA ASP A 56 -25.55 10.98 25.57
C ASP A 56 -25.38 11.41 27.03
N GLY A 57 -24.76 12.56 27.24
CA GLY A 57 -24.58 13.13 28.57
C GLY A 57 -25.87 13.60 29.28
N ASN A 58 -27.04 13.44 28.67
CA ASN A 58 -28.38 13.69 29.22
C ASN A 58 -29.23 12.40 29.28
N ASP A 59 -28.58 11.23 29.14
CA ASP A 59 -29.22 9.90 29.14
C ASP A 59 -30.19 9.65 27.97
N HIS A 60 -30.04 10.35 26.84
CA HIS A 60 -30.83 10.10 25.62
C HIS A 60 -30.10 9.16 24.64
N PRO A 61 -30.80 8.19 24.02
CA PRO A 61 -30.23 7.35 22.97
C PRO A 61 -29.63 8.17 21.82
N SER A 62 -28.35 7.91 21.51
CA SER A 62 -27.56 8.72 20.57
C SER A 62 -26.73 7.89 19.58
N GLN A 63 -26.99 6.59 19.48
CA GLN A 63 -26.42 5.77 18.41
C GLN A 63 -27.08 6.08 17.06
N LEU A 64 -26.28 6.05 16.00
CA LEU A 64 -26.69 6.34 14.63
C LEU A 64 -26.97 5.08 13.80
N SER A 65 -26.64 3.90 14.34
CA SER A 65 -26.86 2.61 13.70
C SER A 65 -27.21 1.55 14.72
N ASP A 66 -27.78 0.45 14.24
CA ASP A 66 -27.83 -0.78 15.03
C ASP A 66 -26.40 -1.27 15.32
N PRO A 67 -26.19 -1.94 16.47
CA PRO A 67 -24.91 -2.55 16.79
C PRO A 67 -24.55 -3.65 15.78
N VAL A 68 -23.29 -3.66 15.36
CA VAL A 68 -22.75 -4.63 14.41
C VAL A 68 -21.86 -5.62 15.15
N LEU A 69 -22.12 -6.91 15.00
CA LEU A 69 -21.22 -7.96 15.47
C LEU A 69 -20.00 -8.03 14.56
N VAL A 70 -18.85 -7.62 15.08
CA VAL A 70 -17.57 -7.68 14.36
C VAL A 70 -16.97 -9.07 14.41
N GLY A 71 -17.12 -9.77 15.53
CA GLY A 71 -16.71 -11.17 15.68
C GLY A 71 -17.14 -11.74 17.02
N SER A 72 -17.04 -13.06 17.16
CA SER A 72 -17.38 -13.74 18.40
C SER A 72 -16.45 -14.92 18.67
N SER A 73 -16.34 -15.30 19.94
CA SER A 73 -15.59 -16.47 20.39
C SER A 73 -16.25 -17.07 21.63
N ASN A 74 -16.44 -18.39 21.62
CA ASN A 74 -16.69 -19.18 22.81
C ASN A 74 -15.34 -19.73 23.27
N CYS A 75 -14.93 -19.38 24.48
CA CYS A 75 -13.62 -19.70 25.02
C CYS A 75 -13.74 -20.10 26.50
N GLU A 76 -12.69 -20.68 27.05
CA GLU A 76 -12.56 -20.81 28.50
C GLU A 76 -11.86 -19.59 29.08
N LEU A 77 -12.23 -19.22 30.30
CA LEU A 77 -11.58 -18.12 30.99
C LEU A 77 -10.14 -18.53 31.37
N ALA A 78 -9.11 -17.80 30.90
CA ALA A 78 -7.71 -18.23 31.06
C ALA A 78 -7.26 -18.33 32.53
N THR A 79 -7.87 -17.50 33.39
CA THR A 79 -7.62 -17.48 34.83
C THR A 79 -8.29 -18.64 35.57
N PHE A 80 -9.34 -19.23 35.00
CA PHE A 80 -10.10 -20.35 35.58
C PHE A 80 -10.47 -21.35 34.48
N PRO A 81 -9.55 -22.24 34.10
CA PRO A 81 -9.80 -23.28 33.09
C PRO A 81 -11.07 -24.08 33.40
N GLY A 82 -11.83 -24.44 32.36
CA GLY A 82 -13.13 -25.11 32.49
C GLY A 82 -14.32 -24.18 32.79
N VAL A 83 -14.12 -22.88 33.03
CA VAL A 83 -15.22 -21.92 33.14
C VAL A 83 -15.54 -21.34 31.76
N PRO A 84 -16.74 -21.60 31.20
CA PRO A 84 -17.10 -21.11 29.88
C PRO A 84 -17.26 -19.58 29.85
N CYS A 85 -16.81 -18.98 28.77
CA CYS A 85 -16.88 -17.55 28.50
C CYS A 85 -17.26 -17.30 27.04
N ARG A 86 -18.25 -16.42 26.81
CA ARG A 86 -18.58 -15.92 25.48
C ARG A 86 -18.12 -14.49 25.33
N ARG A 87 -17.41 -14.20 24.25
CA ARG A 87 -16.90 -12.88 23.91
C ARG A 87 -17.44 -12.43 22.58
N LEU A 88 -17.91 -11.20 22.54
CA LEU A 88 -18.39 -10.52 21.34
C LEU A 88 -17.56 -9.26 21.15
N CYS A 89 -17.05 -9.04 19.95
CA CYS A 89 -16.56 -7.74 19.53
C CYS A 89 -17.67 -7.05 18.75
N LEU A 90 -18.06 -5.87 19.21
CA LEU A 90 -19.22 -5.13 18.73
C LEU A 90 -18.80 -3.72 18.35
N SER A 91 -19.45 -3.19 17.33
CA SER A 91 -19.29 -1.81 16.89
C SER A 91 -20.64 -1.09 16.87
N VAL A 92 -20.66 0.17 17.27
CA VAL A 92 -21.82 1.05 17.16
C VAL A 92 -21.38 2.41 16.61
N ARG A 93 -22.17 2.98 15.70
CA ARG A 93 -21.88 4.30 15.13
C ARG A 93 -22.47 5.41 16.00
N ILE A 94 -21.70 6.46 16.24
CA ILE A 94 -22.11 7.66 16.99
C ILE A 94 -21.74 8.93 16.21
N SER A 95 -22.28 10.09 16.60
CA SER A 95 -21.80 11.37 16.06
C SER A 95 -20.39 11.68 16.60
N SER A 96 -19.48 12.19 15.75
CA SER A 96 -18.14 12.62 16.19
C SER A 96 -18.20 13.79 17.18
N GLY A 97 -19.30 14.57 17.19
CA GLY A 97 -19.55 15.63 18.16
C GLY A 97 -19.95 15.13 19.55
N LEU A 98 -20.16 13.82 19.74
CA LEU A 98 -20.50 13.25 21.03
C LEU A 98 -19.23 13.17 21.90
N GLU A 99 -19.04 14.17 22.75
CA GLU A 99 -17.84 14.27 23.59
C GLU A 99 -17.89 13.33 24.80
N LYS A 100 -19.06 13.12 25.41
CA LYS A 100 -19.26 12.19 26.52
C LYS A 100 -20.48 11.32 26.27
N PHE A 101 -20.42 10.06 26.68
CA PHE A 101 -21.52 9.10 26.50
C PHE A 101 -21.40 7.92 27.47
N SER A 102 -22.49 7.19 27.65
CA SER A 102 -22.51 5.92 28.39
C SER A 102 -22.89 4.78 27.46
N LEU A 103 -22.10 3.71 27.49
CA LEU A 103 -22.37 2.48 26.75
C LEU A 103 -23.07 1.48 27.67
N VAL A 104 -24.30 1.11 27.33
CA VAL A 104 -25.15 0.20 28.12
C VAL A 104 -25.28 -1.12 27.39
N VAL A 105 -25.04 -2.23 28.10
CA VAL A 105 -25.17 -3.61 27.59
C VAL A 105 -26.08 -4.40 28.53
N GLY A 106 -27.03 -5.14 27.96
CA GLY A 106 -28.01 -5.89 28.76
C GLY A 106 -28.80 -6.93 27.98
N THR A 107 -29.70 -7.65 28.66
CA THR A 107 -30.60 -8.64 28.05
C THR A 107 -32.03 -8.42 28.52
N GLY A 108 -33.03 -8.64 27.65
CA GLY A 108 -34.45 -8.60 28.03
C GLY A 108 -34.92 -7.29 28.68
N GLY A 109 -34.29 -6.16 28.37
CA GLY A 109 -34.57 -4.84 28.98
C GLY A 109 -33.89 -4.59 30.33
N ALA A 110 -33.19 -5.58 30.90
CA ALA A 110 -32.38 -5.40 32.10
C ALA A 110 -31.00 -4.86 31.75
N THR A 111 -30.54 -3.83 32.46
CA THR A 111 -29.16 -3.33 32.33
C THR A 111 -28.21 -4.20 33.13
N GLU A 112 -27.17 -4.73 32.49
CA GLU A 112 -26.20 -5.62 33.12
C GLU A 112 -24.80 -4.99 33.24
N ALA A 113 -24.41 -4.17 32.25
CA ALA A 113 -23.19 -3.38 32.29
C ALA A 113 -23.42 -1.96 31.74
N ILE A 114 -22.77 -0.99 32.38
CA ILE A 114 -22.67 0.40 31.91
C ILE A 114 -21.21 0.82 31.97
N LEU A 115 -20.70 1.38 30.87
CA LEU A 115 -19.41 2.05 30.81
C LEU A 115 -19.60 3.53 30.50
N ASP A 116 -19.35 4.38 31.50
CA ASP A 116 -19.38 5.83 31.34
C ASP A 116 -18.06 6.31 30.71
N VAL A 117 -18.14 6.99 29.58
CA VAL A 117 -17.00 7.57 28.85
C VAL A 117 -17.03 9.08 29.02
N THR A 118 -16.06 9.61 29.77
CA THR A 118 -15.91 11.06 29.98
C THR A 118 -15.40 11.75 28.72
N ALA A 119 -15.57 13.08 28.64
CA ALA A 119 -15.02 13.88 27.54
C ALA A 119 -13.50 13.71 27.37
N SER A 120 -12.77 13.68 28.48
CA SER A 120 -11.32 13.43 28.47
C SER A 120 -10.95 12.05 27.93
N GLU A 121 -11.71 11.02 28.27
CA GLU A 121 -11.46 9.65 27.83
C GLU A 121 -11.80 9.47 26.35
N ALA A 122 -12.94 10.00 25.89
CA ALA A 122 -13.31 9.98 24.48
C ALA A 122 -12.25 10.71 23.63
N LYS A 123 -11.81 11.90 24.06
CA LYS A 123 -10.72 12.62 23.39
C LYS A 123 -9.44 11.77 23.34
N ARG A 124 -9.03 11.19 24.47
CA ARG A 124 -7.83 10.32 24.54
C ARG A 124 -7.91 9.13 23.57
N LEU A 125 -9.08 8.50 23.44
CA LEU A 125 -9.29 7.37 22.52
C LEU A 125 -9.24 7.79 21.05
N ARG A 126 -9.80 8.97 20.71
CA ARG A 126 -9.70 9.56 19.36
C ARG A 126 -8.26 9.93 19.02
N ASP A 127 -7.57 10.62 19.93
CA ASP A 127 -6.16 11.00 19.77
C ASP A 127 -5.25 9.75 19.62
N ALA A 128 -5.53 8.69 20.38
CA ALA A 128 -4.81 7.42 20.27
C ALA A 128 -5.02 6.72 18.91
N TRP A 129 -6.19 6.89 18.28
CA TRP A 129 -6.41 6.41 16.92
C TRP A 129 -5.67 7.29 15.90
N TRP A 130 -5.77 8.62 16.02
CA TRP A 130 -5.09 9.53 15.10
C TRP A 130 -3.57 9.40 15.14
N SER A 131 -2.96 9.37 16.32
CA SER A 131 -1.50 9.12 16.46
C SER A 131 -1.03 7.79 15.85
N ARG A 132 -1.94 6.84 15.64
CA ARG A 132 -1.65 5.57 14.97
C ARG A 132 -1.87 5.65 13.46
N MET A 133 -2.92 6.34 13.02
CA MET A 133 -3.37 6.34 11.62
C MET A 133 -2.93 7.56 10.83
N LEU A 134 -2.31 8.57 11.47
CA LEU A 134 -1.78 9.75 10.81
C LEU A 134 -0.75 9.31 9.77
N PRO A 135 -1.01 9.51 8.47
CA PRO A 135 -0.05 9.17 7.44
C PRO A 135 1.11 10.17 7.46
N ALA A 136 2.30 9.72 7.07
CA ALA A 136 3.51 10.53 7.08
C ALA A 136 3.38 11.83 6.26
N GLU A 137 2.53 11.83 5.23
CA GLU A 137 2.26 13.02 4.41
C GLU A 137 1.53 14.15 5.14
N LEU A 138 0.84 13.83 6.25
CA LEU A 138 0.12 14.79 7.10
C LEU A 138 0.80 14.98 8.46
N ASP A 139 2.00 14.42 8.64
CA ASP A 139 2.69 14.46 9.92
C ASP A 139 3.44 15.78 10.08
N GLU A 140 3.04 16.57 11.09
CA GLU A 140 3.64 17.88 11.39
C GLU A 140 5.11 17.77 11.81
N ASP A 141 5.54 16.60 12.30
CA ASP A 141 6.92 16.35 12.71
C ASP A 141 7.86 16.02 11.53
N TYR A 142 7.35 15.98 10.28
CA TYR A 142 8.16 15.69 9.09
C TYR A 142 9.39 16.59 8.96
N GLY A 143 9.26 17.89 9.24
CA GLY A 143 10.39 18.81 9.13
C GLY A 143 11.53 18.47 10.11
N GLU A 144 11.21 18.02 11.32
CA GLU A 144 12.21 17.56 12.30
C GLU A 144 12.77 16.19 11.95
N TRP A 145 11.93 15.30 11.43
CA TRP A 145 12.37 14.03 10.86
C TRP A 145 13.39 14.28 9.74
N PHE A 146 13.08 15.12 8.76
CA PHE A 146 13.94 15.38 7.61
C PHE A 146 15.29 15.96 8.03
N LYS A 147 15.34 16.93 8.96
CA LYS A 147 16.59 17.50 9.48
C LYS A 147 17.58 16.46 10.03
N ARG A 148 17.07 15.37 10.62
CA ARG A 148 17.91 14.28 11.16
C ARG A 148 18.44 13.34 10.08
N HIS A 149 17.75 13.28 8.94
CA HIS A 149 18.06 12.40 7.82
C HIS A 149 18.75 13.10 6.64
N HIS A 150 18.74 14.43 6.65
CA HIS A 150 19.40 15.30 5.69
C HIS A 150 20.92 15.27 5.86
N LEU A 151 21.62 15.55 4.77
CA LEU A 151 23.06 15.54 4.69
C LEU A 151 23.70 16.56 5.65
N THR A 152 24.60 16.11 6.54
CA THR A 152 25.38 17.03 7.37
C THR A 152 26.60 17.59 6.63
N VAL A 153 27.18 18.68 7.13
CA VAL A 153 28.43 19.25 6.58
C VAL A 153 29.59 18.25 6.60
N ASP A 154 29.64 17.37 7.60
CA ASP A 154 30.69 16.36 7.70
C ASP A 154 30.43 15.18 6.75
N ASP A 155 29.17 14.77 6.59
CA ASP A 155 28.79 13.79 5.56
C ASP A 155 29.11 14.31 4.15
N TYR A 156 28.84 15.59 3.87
CA TYR A 156 29.20 16.23 2.61
C TYR A 156 30.69 16.04 2.32
N LYS A 157 31.57 16.42 3.27
CA LYS A 157 33.02 16.28 3.11
C LYS A 157 33.44 14.81 2.97
N ALA A 158 32.84 13.92 3.74
CA ALA A 158 33.14 12.49 3.70
C ALA A 158 32.78 11.88 2.35
N GLN A 159 31.58 12.17 1.82
CA GLN A 159 31.14 11.69 0.51
C GLN A 159 32.00 12.23 -0.63
N ARG A 160 32.44 13.49 -0.55
CA ARG A 160 33.35 14.10 -1.53
C ARG A 160 34.69 13.36 -1.65
N ILE A 161 35.14 12.71 -0.56
CA ILE A 161 36.34 11.86 -0.55
C ILE A 161 35.97 10.45 -1.01
N ALA A 162 34.96 9.84 -0.38
CA ALA A 162 34.57 8.45 -0.61
C ALA A 162 34.09 8.16 -2.04
N GLN A 163 33.57 9.16 -2.77
CA GLN A 163 33.16 8.99 -4.18
C GLN A 163 34.30 8.51 -5.09
N HIS A 164 35.56 8.72 -4.70
CA HIS A 164 36.72 8.30 -5.46
C HIS A 164 37.03 6.81 -5.29
N ASP A 165 36.49 6.17 -4.25
CA ASP A 165 36.72 4.76 -3.91
C ASP A 165 35.70 3.82 -4.56
N PHE A 166 34.64 4.35 -5.20
CA PHE A 166 33.71 3.53 -5.97
C PHE A 166 34.41 2.83 -7.14
N ALA A 167 34.17 1.53 -7.29
CA ALA A 167 34.71 0.73 -8.38
C ALA A 167 34.11 1.13 -9.73
N VAL A 168 32.81 1.42 -9.76
CA VAL A 168 32.07 1.93 -10.93
C VAL A 168 31.71 3.39 -10.69
N ARG A 169 32.17 4.28 -11.56
CA ARG A 169 31.97 5.74 -11.46
C ARG A 169 31.34 6.28 -12.75
N PRO A 170 30.02 6.05 -12.95
CA PRO A 170 29.34 6.43 -14.19
C PRO A 170 29.23 7.95 -14.33
N LEU A 171 29.18 8.44 -15.57
CA LEU A 171 28.78 9.82 -15.87
C LEU A 171 27.25 9.91 -15.90
N PHE A 172 26.65 10.87 -15.18
CA PHE A 172 25.21 11.17 -15.31
C PHE A 172 24.99 12.35 -16.26
N SER A 173 24.06 12.22 -17.20
CA SER A 173 23.52 13.35 -17.94
C SER A 173 22.21 13.79 -17.30
N ILE A 174 22.23 14.92 -16.61
CA ILE A 174 21.04 15.53 -16.02
C ILE A 174 20.40 16.41 -17.09
N ILE A 175 19.23 16.02 -17.56
CA ILE A 175 18.52 16.67 -18.67
C ILE A 175 17.41 17.54 -18.09
N VAL A 176 17.47 18.84 -18.38
CA VAL A 176 16.51 19.84 -17.87
C VAL A 176 15.90 20.63 -19.04
N PRO A 177 14.67 20.32 -19.46
CA PRO A 177 13.90 21.15 -20.38
C PRO A 177 13.49 22.48 -19.72
N LEU A 178 13.84 23.61 -20.33
CA LEU A 178 13.46 24.95 -19.87
C LEU A 178 12.41 25.55 -20.80
N PHE A 179 11.30 26.01 -20.26
CA PHE A 179 10.29 26.76 -21.00
C PHE A 179 9.69 27.85 -20.13
N LYS A 180 9.97 29.12 -20.45
CA LYS A 180 9.55 30.30 -19.67
C LYS A 180 9.87 30.16 -18.17
N THR A 181 11.00 29.53 -17.87
CA THR A 181 11.42 29.23 -16.50
C THR A 181 11.75 30.52 -15.75
N PRO A 182 11.11 30.80 -14.60
CA PRO A 182 11.45 31.95 -13.77
C PRO A 182 12.93 31.91 -13.36
N LEU A 183 13.61 33.05 -13.43
CA LEU A 183 15.06 33.12 -13.17
C LEU A 183 15.44 32.71 -11.74
N GLU A 184 14.57 32.93 -10.77
CA GLU A 184 14.80 32.48 -9.39
C GLU A 184 14.81 30.95 -9.30
N PHE A 185 13.81 30.29 -9.89
CA PHE A 185 13.72 28.83 -9.93
C PHE A 185 14.88 28.23 -10.71
N PHE A 186 15.22 28.80 -11.87
CA PHE A 186 16.39 28.37 -12.65
C PHE A 186 17.68 28.40 -11.82
N ARG A 187 17.92 29.48 -11.07
CA ARG A 187 19.14 29.62 -10.25
C ARG A 187 19.18 28.63 -9.11
N GLU A 188 18.08 28.45 -8.39
CA GLU A 188 18.01 27.49 -7.28
C GLU A 188 18.16 26.04 -7.78
N MET A 189 17.47 25.70 -8.88
CA MET A 189 17.58 24.41 -9.55
C MET A 189 19.02 24.14 -9.98
N ALA A 190 19.64 25.07 -10.71
CA ALA A 190 21.01 24.92 -11.19
C ALA A 190 22.00 24.76 -10.03
N GLU A 191 21.88 25.58 -8.98
CA GLU A 191 22.77 25.47 -7.81
C GLU A 191 22.63 24.12 -7.11
N SER A 192 21.41 23.59 -6.96
CA SER A 192 21.16 22.26 -6.36
C SER A 192 21.86 21.12 -7.11
N VAL A 193 22.02 21.24 -8.43
CA VAL A 193 22.78 20.30 -9.26
C VAL A 193 24.29 20.52 -9.14
N LEU A 194 24.74 21.77 -9.09
CA LEU A 194 26.18 22.07 -9.10
C LEU A 194 26.89 21.65 -7.81
N VAL A 195 26.18 21.64 -6.68
CA VAL A 195 26.72 21.30 -5.36
C VAL A 195 26.79 19.80 -5.05
N GLN A 196 26.42 18.93 -6.00
CA GLN A 196 26.39 17.47 -5.80
C GLN A 196 27.74 16.93 -5.26
N THR A 197 27.68 16.04 -4.28
CA THR A 197 28.87 15.41 -3.68
C THR A 197 29.56 14.45 -4.64
N TYR A 198 28.83 13.88 -5.61
CA TYR A 198 29.38 13.12 -6.72
C TYR A 198 29.68 14.04 -7.92
N GLU A 199 30.92 14.04 -8.40
CA GLU A 199 31.40 15.05 -9.36
C GLU A 199 31.12 14.74 -10.83
N ARG A 200 30.92 13.45 -11.19
CA ARG A 200 30.85 13.03 -12.59
C ARG A 200 29.43 13.14 -13.13
N PHE A 201 29.04 14.36 -13.46
CA PHE A 201 27.83 14.63 -14.22
C PHE A 201 28.07 15.70 -15.28
N GLU A 202 27.15 15.76 -16.24
CA GLU A 202 26.92 16.92 -17.11
C GLU A 202 25.48 17.41 -16.91
N LEU A 203 25.28 18.72 -16.91
CA LEU A 203 23.97 19.36 -16.82
C LEU A 203 23.58 19.88 -18.21
N ILE A 204 22.57 19.28 -18.82
CA ILE A 204 22.09 19.59 -20.16
C ILE A 204 20.83 20.44 -20.05
N LEU A 205 20.99 21.74 -20.25
CA LEU A 205 19.90 22.70 -20.28
C LEU A 205 19.33 22.80 -21.70
N VAL A 206 18.12 22.30 -21.89
CA VAL A 206 17.41 22.41 -23.17
C VAL A 206 16.49 23.62 -23.14
N ASN A 207 16.99 24.77 -23.58
CA ASN A 207 16.23 26.01 -23.60
C ASN A 207 15.27 26.08 -24.79
N ALA A 208 13.98 26.00 -24.49
CA ALA A 208 12.88 26.07 -25.45
C ALA A 208 12.16 27.43 -25.47
N SER A 209 12.77 28.46 -24.86
CA SER A 209 12.32 29.86 -24.88
C SER A 209 13.42 30.79 -25.40
N PRO A 210 13.83 30.66 -26.69
CA PRO A 210 14.87 31.52 -27.28
C PRO A 210 14.53 33.01 -27.23
N GLU A 211 13.23 33.35 -27.14
CA GLU A 211 12.73 34.72 -27.00
C GLU A 211 12.99 35.34 -25.61
N ASP A 212 13.24 34.51 -24.58
CA ASP A 212 13.51 34.96 -23.22
C ASP A 212 14.99 35.33 -23.06
N ALA A 213 15.32 36.56 -23.45
CA ALA A 213 16.69 37.05 -23.40
C ALA A 213 17.33 36.99 -21.99
N PRO A 214 16.62 37.30 -20.88
CA PRO A 214 17.13 37.06 -19.54
C PRO A 214 17.50 35.59 -19.25
N LEU A 215 16.63 34.64 -19.58
CA LEU A 215 16.91 33.20 -19.37
C LEU A 215 18.08 32.73 -20.24
N CYS A 216 18.13 33.14 -21.51
CA CYS A 216 19.24 32.85 -22.42
C CYS A 216 20.58 33.33 -21.86
N ARG A 217 20.62 34.56 -21.31
CA ARG A 217 21.84 35.09 -20.65
C ARG A 217 22.22 34.26 -19.42
N ALA A 218 21.26 33.93 -18.57
CA ALA A 218 21.52 33.14 -17.37
C ALA A 218 22.09 31.74 -17.69
N CYS A 219 21.55 31.08 -18.73
CA CYS A 219 22.08 29.80 -19.22
C CYS A 219 23.52 29.94 -19.73
N ALA A 220 23.79 30.96 -20.55
CA ALA A 220 25.13 31.21 -21.09
C ALA A 220 26.16 31.55 -20.00
N GLU A 221 25.78 32.37 -19.01
CA GLU A 221 26.62 32.70 -17.86
C GLU A 221 26.94 31.44 -17.04
N LEU A 222 25.96 30.56 -16.83
CA LEU A 222 26.17 29.30 -16.11
C LEU A 222 27.13 28.36 -16.85
N ALA A 223 26.97 28.22 -18.17
CA ALA A 223 27.86 27.42 -19.01
C ALA A 223 29.30 27.94 -19.07
N LEU A 224 29.50 29.26 -18.90
CA LEU A 224 30.83 29.86 -18.76
C LEU A 224 31.43 29.65 -17.36
N ARG A 225 30.59 29.44 -16.35
CA ARG A 225 31.00 29.30 -14.94
C ARG A 225 31.40 27.87 -14.59
N ASP A 226 30.79 26.87 -15.22
CA ASP A 226 31.03 25.46 -14.94
C ASP A 226 31.06 24.64 -16.23
N ASP A 227 32.22 24.05 -16.53
CA ASP A 227 32.46 23.29 -17.77
C ASP A 227 31.60 22.01 -17.90
N ARG A 228 30.92 21.59 -16.83
CA ARG A 228 29.96 20.47 -16.85
C ARG A 228 28.61 20.85 -17.45
N VAL A 229 28.35 22.15 -17.67
CA VAL A 229 27.06 22.66 -18.13
C VAL A 229 27.05 22.82 -19.65
N GLN A 230 26.09 22.16 -20.30
CA GLN A 230 25.83 22.27 -21.74
C GLN A 230 24.47 22.92 -21.98
N VAL A 231 24.42 23.92 -22.84
CA VAL A 231 23.17 24.61 -23.23
C VAL A 231 22.82 24.25 -24.67
N ILE A 232 21.58 23.80 -24.88
CA ILE A 232 20.98 23.53 -26.18
C ILE A 232 19.81 24.48 -26.33
N THR A 233 19.91 25.44 -27.23
CA THR A 233 18.80 26.35 -27.53
C THR A 233 18.01 25.82 -28.73
N LEU A 234 16.72 25.59 -28.53
CA LEU A 234 15.79 25.20 -29.59
C LEU A 234 15.19 26.45 -30.25
N ASP A 235 14.72 26.30 -31.49
CA ASP A 235 14.05 27.39 -32.22
C ASP A 235 12.69 27.81 -31.62
N GLY A 236 12.19 27.03 -30.65
CA GLY A 236 10.95 27.27 -29.91
C GLY A 236 10.51 26.04 -29.13
N ASN A 237 9.43 26.18 -28.36
CA ASN A 237 8.87 25.10 -27.55
C ASN A 237 8.18 24.03 -28.40
N ARG A 238 8.61 22.78 -28.25
CA ARG A 238 8.06 21.61 -28.95
C ARG A 238 7.28 20.66 -28.03
N GLY A 239 6.99 21.09 -26.80
CA GLY A 239 6.42 20.23 -25.77
C GLY A 239 7.50 19.60 -24.89
N ILE A 240 7.13 19.21 -23.66
CA ILE A 240 8.10 18.67 -22.68
C ILE A 240 8.75 17.39 -23.21
N THR A 241 8.00 16.58 -23.95
CA THR A 241 8.50 15.32 -24.51
C THR A 241 9.61 15.55 -25.53
N GLU A 242 9.36 16.38 -26.54
CA GLU A 242 10.34 16.63 -27.61
C GLU A 242 11.53 17.47 -27.13
N ASN A 243 11.32 18.39 -26.19
CA ASN A 243 12.41 19.11 -25.55
C ASN A 243 13.31 18.14 -24.76
N THR A 244 12.73 17.17 -24.05
CA THR A 244 13.49 16.11 -23.36
C THR A 244 14.25 15.24 -24.35
N ASN A 245 13.63 14.86 -25.48
CA ASN A 245 14.28 14.06 -26.52
C ASN A 245 15.54 14.72 -27.07
N ALA A 246 15.52 16.04 -27.30
CA ALA A 246 16.70 16.80 -27.73
C ALA A 246 17.84 16.72 -26.70
N GLY A 247 17.52 16.72 -25.41
CA GLY A 247 18.49 16.52 -24.34
C GLY A 247 19.09 15.11 -24.33
N ILE A 248 18.26 14.07 -24.52
CA ILE A 248 18.73 12.68 -24.62
C ILE A 248 19.69 12.50 -25.81
N ASP A 249 19.42 13.17 -26.93
CA ASP A 249 20.26 13.05 -28.13
C ASP A 249 21.65 13.67 -27.93
N ALA A 250 21.74 14.72 -27.11
CA ALA A 250 23.00 15.37 -26.76
C ALA A 250 23.76 14.71 -25.60
N ALA A 251 23.08 13.90 -24.78
CA ALA A 251 23.64 13.27 -23.59
C ALA A 251 24.78 12.28 -23.89
N LYS A 252 25.85 12.35 -23.10
CA LYS A 252 27.06 11.52 -23.17
C LYS A 252 27.22 10.59 -21.97
N GLY A 253 26.40 10.75 -20.95
CA GLY A 253 26.42 9.98 -19.72
C GLY A 253 26.03 8.52 -19.91
N ASP A 254 26.50 7.71 -18.97
CA ASP A 254 26.13 6.30 -18.82
C ASP A 254 24.69 6.15 -18.32
N PHE A 255 24.17 7.18 -17.62
CA PHE A 255 22.81 7.28 -17.13
C PHE A 255 22.21 8.64 -17.51
N LEU A 256 20.92 8.64 -17.82
CA LEU A 256 20.11 9.82 -18.12
C LEU A 256 19.19 10.08 -16.94
N ALA A 257 19.28 11.26 -16.34
CA ALA A 257 18.43 11.69 -15.23
C ALA A 257 17.52 12.83 -15.72
N PHE A 258 16.20 12.64 -15.59
CA PHE A 258 15.20 13.61 -16.07
C PHE A 258 14.76 14.54 -14.96
N PHE A 259 15.16 15.81 -15.03
CA PHE A 259 14.99 16.76 -13.94
C PHE A 259 14.18 17.99 -14.38
N ASP A 260 13.25 18.42 -13.52
CA ASP A 260 12.38 19.54 -13.80
C ASP A 260 13.06 20.87 -13.45
N HIS A 261 12.74 21.91 -14.23
CA HIS A 261 13.47 23.18 -14.21
C HIS A 261 13.23 24.06 -12.98
N ASP A 262 12.27 23.68 -12.14
CA ASP A 262 11.76 24.40 -10.98
C ASP A 262 11.91 23.63 -9.66
N ASP A 263 12.44 22.42 -9.69
CA ASP A 263 12.61 21.59 -8.51
C ASP A 263 14.04 21.63 -7.96
N LEU A 264 14.27 21.01 -6.80
CA LEU A 264 15.58 20.96 -6.16
C LEU A 264 16.02 19.51 -5.90
N LEU A 265 17.32 19.26 -6.03
CA LEU A 265 17.95 18.01 -5.62
C LEU A 265 18.71 18.17 -4.32
N GLU A 266 18.68 17.13 -3.50
CA GLU A 266 19.57 17.00 -2.36
C GLU A 266 21.04 16.85 -2.81
N PRO A 267 22.03 17.48 -2.14
CA PRO A 267 23.42 17.46 -2.59
C PRO A 267 24.06 16.06 -2.65
N ASP A 268 23.51 15.06 -1.96
CA ASP A 268 23.99 13.68 -1.98
C ASP A 268 23.21 12.73 -2.90
N CYS A 269 22.27 13.26 -3.70
CA CYS A 269 21.43 12.46 -4.60
C CYS A 269 22.25 11.54 -5.50
N LEU A 270 23.18 12.10 -6.28
CA LEU A 270 24.00 11.32 -7.21
C LEU A 270 24.95 10.34 -6.49
N TYR A 271 25.43 10.69 -5.28
CA TYR A 271 26.28 9.78 -4.51
C TYR A 271 25.53 8.51 -4.12
N TRP A 272 24.29 8.63 -3.64
CA TRP A 272 23.46 7.46 -3.33
C TRP A 272 23.08 6.64 -4.55
N TYR A 273 22.87 7.29 -5.70
CA TYR A 273 22.62 6.59 -6.96
C TYR A 273 23.85 5.76 -7.37
N VAL A 274 25.05 6.33 -7.31
CA VAL A 274 26.31 5.62 -7.59
C VAL A 274 26.54 4.48 -6.60
N LYS A 275 26.24 4.70 -5.31
CA LYS A 275 26.30 3.64 -4.31
C LYS A 275 25.38 2.48 -4.70
N GLY A 276 24.13 2.77 -5.06
CA GLY A 276 23.17 1.76 -5.53
C GLY A 276 23.67 0.98 -6.75
N ILE A 277 24.30 1.66 -7.71
CA ILE A 277 24.91 1.02 -8.89
C ILE A 277 26.11 0.15 -8.50
N ASN A 278 26.91 0.52 -7.50
CA ASN A 278 28.02 -0.31 -7.05
C ASN A 278 27.55 -1.53 -6.25
N ASP A 279 26.51 -1.37 -5.44
CA ASP A 279 25.88 -2.47 -4.71
C ASP A 279 25.17 -3.44 -5.68
N TYR A 280 24.58 -2.91 -6.76
CA TYR A 280 23.83 -3.65 -7.78
C TYR A 280 24.24 -3.22 -9.22
N PRO A 281 25.35 -3.76 -9.77
CA PRO A 281 25.91 -3.31 -11.07
C PRO A 281 24.99 -3.42 -12.28
N GLU A 282 24.01 -4.32 -12.23
CA GLU A 282 22.99 -4.53 -13.28
C GLU A 282 21.87 -3.48 -13.25
N THR A 283 21.94 -2.47 -12.37
CA THR A 283 20.91 -1.42 -12.25
C THR A 283 20.73 -0.65 -13.55
N ASP A 284 19.52 -0.67 -14.10
CA ASP A 284 19.15 0.01 -15.34
C ASP A 284 18.18 1.17 -15.12
N LEU A 285 17.46 1.18 -13.99
CA LEU A 285 16.58 2.27 -13.59
C LEU A 285 16.80 2.60 -12.12
N LEU A 286 16.90 3.89 -11.81
CA LEU A 286 16.97 4.43 -10.45
C LEU A 286 15.86 5.45 -10.23
N TYR A 287 15.36 5.49 -9.00
CA TYR A 287 14.47 6.53 -8.51
C TYR A 287 14.63 6.67 -6.99
N CYS A 288 14.10 7.76 -6.43
CA CYS A 288 14.18 8.08 -5.01
C CYS A 288 12.83 8.55 -4.46
N ASP A 289 12.74 8.61 -3.13
CA ASP A 289 11.62 9.24 -2.44
C ASP A 289 11.67 10.77 -2.67
N GLU A 290 10.53 11.41 -2.52
CA GLU A 290 10.36 12.84 -2.75
C GLU A 290 9.51 13.48 -1.65
N ASP A 291 9.55 14.80 -1.55
CA ASP A 291 8.60 15.59 -0.78
C ASP A 291 8.17 16.83 -1.57
N LYS A 292 7.36 17.69 -0.95
CA LYS A 292 6.94 18.96 -1.52
C LYS A 292 7.63 20.13 -0.84
N LEU A 293 8.08 21.08 -1.66
CA LEU A 293 8.61 22.36 -1.23
C LEU A 293 7.60 23.47 -1.55
N GLU A 294 7.04 24.08 -0.52
CA GLU A 294 6.11 25.21 -0.65
C GLU A 294 6.57 26.38 0.22
N ASN A 295 6.82 27.54 -0.39
CA ASN A 295 7.26 28.76 0.30
C ASN A 295 8.47 28.54 1.24
N GLY A 296 9.42 27.69 0.83
CA GLY A 296 10.63 27.37 1.60
C GLY A 296 10.44 26.32 2.70
N SER A 297 9.24 25.76 2.85
CA SER A 297 8.93 24.71 3.83
C SER A 297 8.75 23.36 3.14
N LEU A 298 9.33 22.31 3.73
CA LEU A 298 9.17 20.93 3.27
C LEU A 298 7.97 20.28 3.94
N GLY A 299 7.22 19.47 3.19
CA GLY A 299 6.03 18.76 3.67
C GLY A 299 5.53 17.74 2.67
N PHE A 300 4.45 17.02 3.03
CA PHE A 300 3.83 16.01 2.17
C PHE A 300 4.81 14.99 1.56
N PRO A 301 5.70 14.35 2.36
CA PRO A 301 6.61 13.34 1.86
C PRO A 301 5.87 12.21 1.16
N PHE A 302 6.49 11.68 0.11
CA PHE A 302 6.10 10.43 -0.51
C PHE A 302 7.24 9.41 -0.40
N PHE A 303 7.10 8.55 0.60
CA PHE A 303 7.91 7.35 0.77
C PHE A 303 7.41 6.24 -0.15
N LYS A 304 8.01 6.14 -1.34
CA LYS A 304 7.61 5.27 -2.43
C LYS A 304 7.88 3.79 -2.07
N PRO A 305 7.09 2.83 -2.57
CA PRO A 305 7.45 1.42 -2.49
C PRO A 305 8.65 1.11 -3.42
N ASP A 306 9.25 -0.09 -3.30
CA ASP A 306 10.07 -0.60 -4.39
C ASP A 306 9.23 -0.82 -5.66
N TYR A 307 9.91 -1.03 -6.79
CA TYR A 307 9.26 -1.04 -8.10
C TYR A 307 8.15 -2.09 -8.17
N ASP A 308 6.92 -1.58 -8.21
CA ASP A 308 5.68 -2.27 -8.47
C ASP A 308 5.10 -1.81 -9.81
N ARG A 309 5.15 -2.69 -10.80
CA ARG A 309 4.56 -2.47 -12.12
C ARG A 309 3.06 -2.19 -12.03
N PHE A 310 2.33 -2.93 -11.20
CA PHE A 310 0.87 -2.82 -11.14
C PHE A 310 0.42 -1.51 -10.48
N PHE A 311 1.19 -1.04 -9.50
CA PHE A 311 0.97 0.30 -8.96
C PHE A 311 1.40 1.39 -9.95
N LEU A 312 2.45 1.16 -10.76
CA LEU A 312 2.87 2.10 -11.79
C LEU A 312 1.81 2.22 -12.91
N GLU A 313 1.12 1.14 -13.24
CA GLU A 313 -0.03 1.14 -14.17
C GLU A 313 -1.26 1.88 -13.62
N THR A 314 -1.26 2.19 -12.32
CA THR A 314 -2.31 2.99 -11.67
C THR A 314 -1.92 4.45 -11.60
N ASN A 315 -0.72 4.75 -11.14
CA ASN A 315 -0.24 6.09 -10.85
C ASN A 315 1.26 6.15 -11.11
N ASN A 316 1.74 7.23 -11.74
CA ASN A 316 3.16 7.45 -11.96
C ASN A 316 3.87 7.82 -10.65
N TYR A 317 4.03 6.87 -9.74
CA TYR A 317 4.68 7.13 -8.45
C TYR A 317 6.20 7.22 -8.54
N VAL A 318 6.80 6.72 -9.63
CA VAL A 318 8.25 6.85 -9.87
C VAL A 318 8.58 8.31 -10.14
N CYS A 319 7.87 8.94 -11.08
CA CYS A 319 7.87 10.37 -11.37
C CYS A 319 9.29 10.95 -11.41
N HIS A 320 9.64 11.78 -10.43
CA HIS A 320 10.90 12.48 -10.32
C HIS A 320 11.80 11.82 -9.25
N LEU A 321 13.12 11.78 -9.35
CA LEU A 321 14.02 11.95 -10.49
C LEU A 321 14.19 10.60 -11.21
N LEU A 322 13.37 10.31 -12.23
CA LEU A 322 13.54 9.11 -13.05
C LEU A 322 14.92 9.12 -13.70
N THR A 323 15.72 8.08 -13.43
CA THR A 323 17.04 7.93 -14.00
C THR A 323 17.20 6.57 -14.65
N VAL A 324 17.58 6.55 -15.93
CA VAL A 324 17.65 5.32 -16.74
C VAL A 324 19.03 5.20 -17.36
N ARG A 325 19.58 3.97 -17.37
CA ARG A 325 20.83 3.69 -18.08
C ARG A 325 20.69 4.09 -19.53
N ALA A 326 21.65 4.87 -20.04
CA ALA A 326 21.57 5.48 -21.35
C ALA A 326 21.47 4.44 -22.48
N SER A 327 22.17 3.31 -22.37
CA SER A 327 22.05 2.22 -23.35
C SER A 327 20.65 1.63 -23.40
N LEU A 328 19.98 1.48 -22.25
CA LEU A 328 18.60 1.02 -22.18
C LEU A 328 17.67 2.09 -22.77
N ALA A 329 17.72 3.32 -22.27
CA ALA A 329 16.86 4.41 -22.73
C ALA A 329 16.91 4.63 -24.25
N ARG A 330 18.08 4.49 -24.87
CA ARG A 330 18.27 4.61 -26.32
C ARG A 330 17.71 3.42 -27.11
N SER A 331 17.55 2.25 -26.48
CA SER A 331 16.97 1.07 -27.11
C SER A 331 15.43 1.04 -27.06
N LEU A 332 14.82 1.83 -26.18
CA LEU A 332 13.38 1.91 -25.99
C LEU A 332 12.71 2.80 -27.07
N PRO A 333 11.42 2.57 -27.38
CA PRO A 333 10.63 3.49 -28.17
C PRO A 333 10.62 4.89 -27.53
N ARG A 334 10.95 5.93 -28.30
CA ARG A 334 10.93 7.30 -27.79
C ARG A 334 9.49 7.78 -27.59
N PRO A 335 9.19 8.41 -26.43
CA PRO A 335 7.97 9.19 -26.28
C PRO A 335 7.90 10.30 -27.33
N THR A 336 6.69 10.59 -27.77
CA THR A 336 6.32 11.63 -28.76
C THR A 336 5.41 12.65 -28.09
N ALA A 337 5.18 13.81 -28.71
CA ALA A 337 4.36 14.90 -28.16
C ALA A 337 2.95 14.51 -27.64
N GLU A 338 2.35 13.40 -28.09
CA GLU A 338 1.08 12.89 -27.54
C GLU A 338 1.18 12.42 -26.07
N LEU A 339 2.41 12.26 -25.56
CA LEU A 339 2.72 11.89 -24.19
C LEU A 339 3.15 13.11 -23.35
N ASP A 340 2.95 14.33 -23.83
CA ASP A 340 3.26 15.53 -23.04
C ASP A 340 2.52 15.51 -21.69
N GLY A 341 3.31 15.53 -20.61
CA GLY A 341 2.83 15.44 -19.23
C GLY A 341 2.76 14.00 -18.67
N ALA A 342 3.15 12.99 -19.44
CA ALA A 342 3.32 11.60 -18.99
C ALA A 342 4.50 10.89 -19.69
N GLN A 343 5.45 11.65 -20.23
CA GLN A 343 6.62 11.14 -20.95
C GLN A 343 7.54 10.32 -20.04
N ASP A 344 7.65 10.74 -18.78
CA ASP A 344 8.35 10.06 -17.71
C ASP A 344 7.63 8.76 -17.29
N HIS A 345 6.29 8.79 -17.19
CA HIS A 345 5.49 7.59 -16.92
C HIS A 345 5.67 6.54 -18.01
N SER A 346 5.60 6.96 -19.27
CA SER A 346 5.82 6.10 -20.44
C SER A 346 7.23 5.50 -20.42
N MET A 347 8.25 6.31 -20.12
CA MET A 347 9.64 5.86 -20.03
C MET A 347 9.85 4.88 -18.86
N ALA A 348 9.28 5.16 -17.68
CA ALA A 348 9.36 4.29 -16.51
C ALA A 348 8.73 2.91 -16.79
N LEU A 349 7.54 2.89 -17.41
CA LEU A 349 6.88 1.65 -17.83
C LEU A 349 7.72 0.89 -18.87
N ALA A 350 8.22 1.57 -19.91
CA ALA A 350 8.99 0.95 -20.98
C ALA A 350 10.35 0.42 -20.50
N ALA A 351 11.04 1.16 -19.64
CA ALA A 351 12.29 0.71 -19.04
C ALA A 351 12.05 -0.44 -18.07
N GLY A 352 10.99 -0.37 -17.25
CA GLY A 352 10.65 -1.41 -16.31
C GLY A 352 10.23 -2.75 -16.95
N ASP A 353 9.79 -2.73 -18.21
CA ASP A 353 9.48 -3.95 -18.99
C ASP A 353 10.72 -4.83 -19.23
N VAL A 354 11.92 -4.25 -19.26
CA VAL A 354 13.14 -4.91 -19.75
C VAL A 354 14.39 -4.66 -18.88
N ALA A 355 14.30 -3.82 -17.85
CA ALA A 355 15.40 -3.53 -16.94
C ALA A 355 15.91 -4.79 -16.23
N ARG A 356 17.23 -4.96 -16.16
CA ARG A 356 17.85 -6.10 -15.45
C ARG A 356 17.74 -5.94 -13.93
N ASN A 357 17.88 -4.71 -13.45
CA ASN A 357 17.59 -4.34 -12.08
C ASN A 357 17.01 -2.92 -12.01
N ILE A 358 16.04 -2.73 -11.13
CA ILE A 358 15.45 -1.42 -10.82
C ILE A 358 15.76 -1.14 -9.36
N TYR A 359 16.47 -0.05 -9.08
CA TYR A 359 16.95 0.27 -7.75
C TYR A 359 16.25 1.50 -7.18
N HIS A 360 15.52 1.28 -6.09
CA HIS A 360 14.90 2.36 -5.32
C HIS A 360 15.86 2.85 -4.24
N VAL A 361 16.28 4.11 -4.34
CA VAL A 361 17.02 4.80 -3.29
C VAL A 361 16.01 5.36 -2.28
N ARG A 362 15.76 4.61 -1.20
CA ARG A 362 14.81 4.91 -0.11
C ARG A 362 15.25 6.09 0.79
N ARG A 363 15.42 7.25 0.17
CA ARG A 363 15.81 8.54 0.74
C ARG A 363 15.05 9.63 0.00
N VAL A 364 14.59 10.64 0.73
CA VAL A 364 14.04 11.86 0.14
C VAL A 364 15.19 12.65 -0.45
N LEU A 365 15.32 12.63 -1.78
CA LEU A 365 16.42 13.27 -2.51
C LEU A 365 15.93 14.28 -3.56
N TYR A 366 14.61 14.44 -3.64
CA TYR A 366 13.92 15.30 -4.60
C TYR A 366 12.88 16.16 -3.89
N HIS A 367 12.91 17.46 -4.14
CA HIS A 367 11.95 18.41 -3.58
C HIS A 367 11.09 18.99 -4.69
N TRP A 368 9.84 18.56 -4.74
CA TRP A 368 8.87 18.98 -5.75
C TRP A 368 8.25 20.32 -5.38
N ARG A 369 8.56 21.37 -6.14
CA ARG A 369 8.11 22.73 -5.85
C ARG A 369 6.62 22.91 -6.17
N VAL A 370 5.92 23.51 -5.21
CA VAL A 370 4.51 23.91 -5.35
C VAL A 370 4.42 25.39 -5.73
N HIS A 371 3.80 25.68 -6.87
CA HIS A 371 3.43 27.03 -7.32
C HIS A 371 2.25 26.98 -8.31
N ALA A 372 1.70 28.14 -8.68
CA ALA A 372 0.44 28.25 -9.44
C ALA A 372 0.42 27.55 -10.82
N SER A 373 1.58 27.38 -11.46
CA SER A 373 1.73 26.67 -12.73
C SER A 373 2.23 25.24 -12.59
N SER A 374 2.47 24.78 -11.35
CA SER A 374 2.92 23.42 -11.04
C SER A 374 1.72 22.47 -10.90
N THR A 375 1.87 21.26 -11.44
CA THR A 375 0.91 20.17 -11.24
C THR A 375 0.87 19.72 -9.77
N ALA A 376 1.91 20.02 -8.97
CA ALA A 376 1.97 19.73 -7.54
C ALA A 376 0.88 20.44 -6.72
N GLY A 377 0.45 21.63 -7.18
CA GLY A 377 -0.56 22.47 -6.54
C GLY A 377 -1.91 22.49 -7.25
N ASN A 378 -1.96 22.21 -8.57
CA ASN A 378 -3.21 22.20 -9.33
C ASN A 378 -3.17 21.17 -10.47
N VAL A 379 -3.84 20.03 -10.26
CA VAL A 379 -3.95 19.00 -11.29
C VAL A 379 -4.71 19.48 -12.53
N ALA A 380 -5.64 20.44 -12.39
CA ALA A 380 -6.38 21.02 -13.51
C ALA A 380 -5.52 21.98 -14.37
N ALA A 381 -4.27 22.25 -14.00
CA ALA A 381 -3.37 23.11 -14.79
C ALA A 381 -3.04 22.50 -16.17
N LYS A 382 -3.14 21.17 -16.34
CA LYS A 382 -2.82 20.47 -17.59
C LYS A 382 -3.81 19.31 -17.84
N PRO A 383 -5.06 19.55 -18.30
CA PRO A 383 -6.03 18.48 -18.52
C PRO A 383 -5.56 17.40 -19.51
N GLU A 384 -4.72 17.78 -20.47
CA GLU A 384 -4.20 16.90 -21.52
C GLU A 384 -3.27 15.80 -20.97
N SER A 385 -2.64 16.01 -19.81
CA SER A 385 -1.78 14.99 -19.19
C SER A 385 -2.58 13.79 -18.64
N LEU A 386 -3.90 13.92 -18.44
CA LEU A 386 -4.76 12.80 -18.05
C LEU A 386 -4.88 11.78 -19.18
N ASP A 387 -5.03 12.24 -20.42
CA ASP A 387 -5.06 11.37 -21.60
C ASP A 387 -3.67 10.80 -21.90
N ALA A 388 -2.61 11.59 -21.74
CA ALA A 388 -1.23 11.14 -21.92
C ALA A 388 -0.88 9.95 -21.00
N GLY A 389 -1.22 10.02 -19.71
CA GLY A 389 -0.97 8.91 -18.77
C GLY A 389 -1.75 7.65 -19.12
N ARG A 390 -3.01 7.79 -19.57
CA ARG A 390 -3.80 6.66 -20.08
C ARG A 390 -3.12 6.01 -21.28
N ILE A 391 -2.66 6.81 -22.25
CA ILE A 391 -1.97 6.35 -23.46
C ILE A 391 -0.64 5.64 -23.10
N ALA A 392 0.10 6.17 -22.13
CA ALA A 392 1.35 5.55 -21.65
C ALA A 392 1.10 4.12 -21.14
N ILE A 393 0.06 3.92 -20.32
CA ILE A 393 -0.32 2.61 -19.80
C ILE A 393 -0.83 1.69 -20.92
N GLU A 394 -1.66 2.18 -21.84
CA GLU A 394 -2.15 1.39 -22.97
C GLU A 394 -1.01 0.89 -23.87
N ARG A 395 -0.01 1.73 -24.12
CA ARG A 395 1.20 1.35 -24.87
C ARG A 395 2.00 0.27 -24.13
N HIS A 396 2.13 0.38 -22.82
CA HIS A 396 2.78 -0.63 -21.98
C HIS A 396 2.05 -1.97 -22.05
N LEU A 397 0.73 -1.97 -21.86
CA LEU A 397 -0.09 -3.19 -21.94
C LEU A 397 0.02 -3.83 -23.33
N SER A 398 0.02 -3.02 -24.40
CA SER A 398 0.24 -3.50 -25.77
C SER A 398 1.61 -4.17 -25.96
N ARG A 399 2.70 -3.60 -25.41
CA ARG A 399 4.04 -4.23 -25.46
C ARG A 399 4.08 -5.58 -24.75
N LEU A 400 3.27 -5.74 -23.70
CA LEU A 400 3.15 -6.99 -22.95
C LEU A 400 2.20 -8.01 -23.61
N GLY A 401 1.51 -7.62 -24.68
CA GLY A 401 0.49 -8.44 -25.34
C GLY A 401 -0.81 -8.54 -24.54
N GLU A 402 -1.07 -7.59 -23.63
CA GLU A 402 -2.30 -7.52 -22.85
C GLU A 402 -3.31 -6.58 -23.55
N GLU A 403 -4.36 -7.14 -24.14
CA GLU A 403 -5.52 -6.36 -24.62
C GLU A 403 -6.39 -5.98 -23.43
N ARG A 404 -6.29 -4.73 -22.97
CA ARG A 404 -7.01 -4.20 -21.81
C ARG A 404 -7.36 -2.73 -22.03
N ARG A 405 -8.40 -2.25 -21.37
CA ARG A 405 -8.83 -0.85 -21.39
C ARG A 405 -8.32 -0.14 -20.16
N VAL A 406 -7.88 1.10 -20.30
CA VAL A 406 -7.48 1.95 -19.18
C VAL A 406 -8.52 3.04 -18.96
N THR A 407 -8.97 3.21 -17.72
CA THR A 407 -9.98 4.22 -17.35
C THR A 407 -9.50 5.03 -16.16
N GLY A 408 -9.80 6.33 -16.10
CA GLY A 408 -9.51 7.15 -14.93
C GLY A 408 -10.34 6.76 -13.70
N VAL A 409 -9.82 7.03 -12.51
CA VAL A 409 -10.53 6.84 -11.24
C VAL A 409 -11.34 8.11 -10.91
N PRO A 410 -12.66 8.02 -10.71
CA PRO A 410 -13.48 9.18 -10.37
C PRO A 410 -12.98 9.89 -9.10
N GLY A 411 -12.84 11.22 -9.17
CA GLY A 411 -12.36 12.03 -8.05
C GLY A 411 -10.86 11.92 -7.75
N MET A 412 -10.10 11.15 -8.55
CA MET A 412 -8.65 10.96 -8.39
C MET A 412 -7.93 11.19 -9.72
N PRO A 413 -7.62 12.46 -10.06
CA PRO A 413 -6.83 12.79 -11.25
C PRO A 413 -5.46 12.09 -11.26
N HIS A 414 -4.98 11.65 -12.43
CA HIS A 414 -3.75 10.85 -12.62
C HIS A 414 -3.73 9.49 -11.90
N TYR A 415 -4.91 8.97 -11.53
CA TYR A 415 -5.09 7.58 -11.14
C TYR A 415 -5.92 6.85 -12.18
N TYR A 416 -5.49 5.64 -12.52
CA TYR A 416 -6.06 4.82 -13.58
C TYR A 416 -6.43 3.42 -13.06
N ARG A 417 -7.32 2.75 -13.79
CA ARG A 417 -7.67 1.34 -13.63
C ARG A 417 -7.48 0.62 -14.93
N VAL A 418 -6.81 -0.52 -14.87
CA VAL A 418 -6.74 -1.49 -15.96
C VAL A 418 -7.95 -2.41 -15.87
N VAL A 419 -8.76 -2.45 -16.93
CA VAL A 419 -10.02 -3.19 -17.00
C VAL A 419 -9.95 -4.20 -18.14
N ALA A 420 -10.52 -5.39 -17.93
CA ALA A 420 -10.63 -6.40 -18.98
C ALA A 420 -11.47 -5.88 -20.17
N THR A 421 -11.01 -6.14 -21.39
CA THR A 421 -11.78 -5.90 -22.64
C THR A 421 -12.49 -7.16 -23.12
N GLN A 422 -12.01 -8.33 -22.70
CA GLN A 422 -12.57 -9.63 -23.04
C GLN A 422 -13.43 -10.19 -21.91
N GLU A 423 -14.13 -11.29 -22.18
CA GLU A 423 -14.84 -12.04 -21.14
C GLU A 423 -13.87 -12.46 -20.03
N THR A 424 -14.35 -12.35 -18.79
CA THR A 424 -13.57 -12.75 -17.63
C THR A 424 -13.34 -14.26 -17.69
N PRO A 425 -12.12 -14.75 -17.41
CA PRO A 425 -11.88 -16.18 -17.43
C PRO A 425 -12.76 -16.91 -16.40
N PRO A 426 -13.24 -18.13 -16.69
CA PRO A 426 -14.04 -18.88 -15.75
C PRO A 426 -13.29 -19.13 -14.44
N VAL A 427 -14.00 -18.99 -13.33
CA VAL A 427 -13.49 -19.19 -11.97
C VAL A 427 -14.38 -20.17 -11.23
N ALA A 428 -13.77 -21.16 -10.57
CA ALA A 428 -14.43 -22.07 -9.64
C ALA A 428 -13.95 -21.81 -8.21
N ALA A 429 -14.63 -22.32 -7.20
CA ALA A 429 -14.33 -22.07 -5.79
C ALA A 429 -14.01 -23.35 -4.99
N LEU A 430 -12.97 -23.28 -4.17
CA LEU A 430 -12.68 -24.23 -3.10
C LEU A 430 -13.09 -23.61 -1.77
N LEU A 431 -14.08 -24.19 -1.09
CA LEU A 431 -14.62 -23.66 0.15
C LEU A 431 -14.09 -24.42 1.36
N TYR A 432 -13.59 -23.68 2.35
CA TYR A 432 -13.03 -24.25 3.57
C TYR A 432 -13.52 -23.47 4.81
N GLY A 433 -13.46 -24.10 5.99
CA GLY A 433 -13.98 -23.55 7.25
C GLY A 433 -14.99 -24.49 7.89
N GLU A 434 -15.94 -23.94 8.65
CA GLU A 434 -16.94 -24.75 9.36
C GLU A 434 -17.78 -25.59 8.40
N PRO A 435 -17.89 -26.93 8.58
CA PRO A 435 -18.50 -27.84 7.61
C PRO A 435 -19.91 -27.42 7.16
N GLU A 436 -20.78 -27.06 8.10
CA GLU A 436 -22.14 -26.65 7.75
C GLU A 436 -22.18 -25.35 6.94
N ALA A 437 -21.29 -24.40 7.24
CA ALA A 437 -21.18 -23.14 6.50
C ALA A 437 -20.63 -23.38 5.08
N VAL A 438 -19.65 -24.28 4.96
CA VAL A 438 -19.09 -24.74 3.68
C VAL A 438 -20.20 -25.32 2.80
N GLU A 439 -20.94 -26.31 3.29
CA GLU A 439 -21.99 -27.00 2.51
C GLU A 439 -23.08 -26.04 2.04
N ARG A 440 -23.57 -25.17 2.93
CA ARG A 440 -24.57 -24.15 2.57
C ARG A 440 -24.09 -23.23 1.45
N ARG A 441 -22.81 -22.86 1.50
CA ARG A 441 -22.26 -21.87 0.57
C ARG A 441 -21.81 -22.48 -0.75
N VAL A 442 -21.36 -23.74 -0.75
CA VAL A 442 -21.20 -24.53 -1.99
C VAL A 442 -22.53 -24.61 -2.72
N ALA A 443 -23.62 -25.00 -2.03
CA ALA A 443 -24.93 -25.11 -2.65
C ALA A 443 -25.41 -23.78 -3.27
N LYS A 444 -25.16 -22.66 -2.58
CA LYS A 444 -25.46 -21.31 -3.10
C LYS A 444 -24.63 -20.95 -4.34
N LEU A 445 -23.32 -21.15 -4.31
CA LEU A 445 -22.47 -20.82 -5.46
C LEU A 445 -22.84 -21.66 -6.68
N VAL A 446 -23.12 -22.95 -6.50
CA VAL A 446 -23.57 -23.83 -7.56
C VAL A 446 -24.94 -23.39 -8.12
N SER A 447 -25.89 -22.99 -7.26
CA SER A 447 -27.17 -22.44 -7.73
C SER A 447 -27.02 -21.14 -8.51
N ASP A 448 -26.01 -20.33 -8.15
CA ASP A 448 -25.66 -19.08 -8.83
C ASP A 448 -24.79 -19.30 -10.08
N GLY A 449 -24.52 -20.57 -10.45
CA GLY A 449 -23.80 -20.94 -11.67
C GLY A 449 -22.28 -20.97 -11.54
N THR A 450 -21.73 -20.86 -10.33
CA THR A 450 -20.29 -20.98 -10.04
C THR A 450 -19.95 -22.38 -9.55
N ASP A 451 -19.08 -23.09 -10.26
CA ASP A 451 -18.58 -24.40 -9.79
C ASP A 451 -17.87 -24.25 -8.45
N ALA A 452 -18.21 -25.11 -7.50
CA ALA A 452 -17.73 -25.00 -6.13
C ALA A 452 -17.60 -26.37 -5.48
N VAL A 453 -16.47 -26.61 -4.82
CA VAL A 453 -16.15 -27.87 -4.16
C VAL A 453 -15.79 -27.62 -2.70
N PRO A 454 -16.36 -28.40 -1.77
CA PRO A 454 -15.97 -28.30 -0.37
C PRO A 454 -14.60 -28.96 -0.14
N VAL A 455 -13.79 -28.32 0.70
CA VAL A 455 -12.47 -28.81 1.10
C VAL A 455 -12.63 -29.63 2.38
N HIS A 456 -12.74 -30.94 2.19
CA HIS A 456 -12.82 -31.95 3.26
C HIS A 456 -11.60 -32.86 3.20
N GLY A 457 -10.96 -33.15 4.33
CA GLY A 457 -9.82 -34.06 4.34
C GLY A 457 -9.48 -34.62 5.72
N ARG A 458 -8.93 -35.84 5.77
CA ARG A 458 -8.37 -36.45 6.99
C ARG A 458 -6.93 -35.99 7.27
N GLY A 459 -6.28 -35.35 6.29
CA GLY A 459 -4.97 -34.70 6.41
C GLY A 459 -5.07 -33.23 6.82
N GLY A 460 -3.94 -32.52 6.90
CA GLY A 460 -3.93 -31.07 7.12
C GLY A 460 -4.60 -30.29 5.99
N LEU A 461 -4.93 -29.01 6.24
CA LEU A 461 -5.66 -28.14 5.31
C LEU A 461 -5.05 -28.09 3.89
N VAL A 462 -3.71 -28.00 3.80
CA VAL A 462 -3.00 -27.97 2.52
C VAL A 462 -3.21 -29.26 1.71
N SER A 463 -3.14 -30.43 2.36
CA SER A 463 -3.39 -31.72 1.70
C SER A 463 -4.83 -31.80 1.19
N ALA A 464 -5.80 -31.29 1.95
CA ALA A 464 -7.20 -31.24 1.54
C ALA A 464 -7.40 -30.33 0.31
N PHE A 465 -6.69 -29.20 0.23
CA PHE A 465 -6.71 -28.35 -0.97
C PHE A 465 -6.16 -29.08 -2.20
N ILE A 466 -5.06 -29.84 -2.06
CA ILE A 466 -4.47 -30.62 -3.15
C ILE A 466 -5.46 -31.66 -3.67
N GLU A 467 -6.19 -32.35 -2.81
CA GLU A 467 -7.21 -33.32 -3.25
C GLU A 467 -8.43 -32.65 -3.91
N ALA A 468 -8.84 -31.49 -3.39
CA ALA A 468 -10.04 -30.80 -3.84
C ALA A 468 -9.83 -30.08 -5.18
N VAL A 469 -8.64 -29.51 -5.44
CA VAL A 469 -8.35 -28.79 -6.69
C VAL A 469 -8.39 -29.70 -7.92
N GLU A 470 -8.17 -31.01 -7.77
CA GLU A 470 -8.29 -32.00 -8.86
C GLU A 470 -9.73 -32.22 -9.33
N ARG A 471 -10.72 -31.76 -8.55
CA ARG A 471 -12.14 -31.89 -8.88
C ARG A 471 -12.69 -30.72 -9.69
N LEU A 472 -11.85 -29.71 -9.96
CA LEU A 472 -12.21 -28.50 -10.67
C LEU A 472 -11.53 -28.45 -12.05
N ASP A 473 -12.30 -28.05 -13.06
CA ASP A 473 -11.82 -27.88 -14.44
C ASP A 473 -11.54 -26.41 -14.80
N ALA A 474 -12.10 -25.46 -14.03
CA ALA A 474 -11.93 -24.04 -14.32
C ALA A 474 -10.44 -23.62 -14.30
N PRO A 475 -10.00 -22.74 -15.22
CA PRO A 475 -8.61 -22.30 -15.30
C PRO A 475 -8.18 -21.47 -14.07
N TYR A 476 -9.12 -20.84 -13.37
CA TYR A 476 -8.84 -20.11 -12.13
C TYR A 476 -9.66 -20.68 -10.98
N VAL A 477 -9.05 -20.71 -9.81
CA VAL A 477 -9.63 -21.26 -8.58
C VAL A 477 -9.57 -20.22 -7.48
N ALA A 478 -10.72 -19.97 -6.86
CA ALA A 478 -10.86 -19.15 -5.66
C ALA A 478 -10.74 -20.02 -4.41
N LEU A 479 -9.73 -19.78 -3.57
CA LEU A 479 -9.65 -20.29 -2.20
C LEU A 479 -10.52 -19.38 -1.33
N LEU A 480 -11.64 -19.89 -0.83
CA LEU A 480 -12.69 -19.06 -0.20
C LEU A 480 -13.07 -19.59 1.18
N SER A 481 -12.79 -18.82 2.23
CA SER A 481 -13.29 -19.16 3.55
C SER A 481 -14.81 -19.06 3.59
N ALA A 482 -15.49 -20.06 4.15
CA ALA A 482 -16.94 -20.10 4.31
C ALA A 482 -17.49 -18.93 5.14
N SER A 483 -16.68 -18.31 6.00
CA SER A 483 -17.06 -17.18 6.86
C SER A 483 -17.09 -15.82 6.16
N VAL A 484 -16.70 -15.76 4.89
CA VAL A 484 -16.56 -14.52 4.12
C VAL A 484 -17.84 -14.19 3.37
N GLU A 485 -18.10 -12.92 3.09
CA GLU A 485 -19.25 -12.49 2.29
C GLU A 485 -18.75 -11.54 1.20
N PRO A 486 -18.84 -11.90 -0.09
CA PRO A 486 -18.48 -10.99 -1.17
C PRO A 486 -19.38 -9.75 -1.16
N VAL A 487 -18.79 -8.58 -1.38
CA VAL A 487 -19.54 -7.34 -1.55
C VAL A 487 -19.75 -7.13 -3.05
N GLY A 488 -21.00 -7.30 -3.49
CA GLY A 488 -21.39 -7.23 -4.90
C GLY A 488 -21.27 -8.58 -5.63
N GLU A 489 -21.92 -8.67 -6.79
CA GLU A 489 -22.13 -9.93 -7.53
C GLU A 489 -20.89 -10.37 -8.35
N SER A 490 -19.95 -9.45 -8.62
CA SER A 490 -18.81 -9.68 -9.53
C SER A 490 -17.44 -9.77 -8.84
N CYS A 491 -17.40 -10.05 -7.53
CA CYS A 491 -16.13 -10.07 -6.79
C CYS A 491 -15.15 -11.13 -7.33
N LEU A 492 -15.58 -12.39 -7.49
CA LEU A 492 -14.71 -13.47 -7.97
C LEU A 492 -14.26 -13.27 -9.42
N SER A 493 -15.15 -12.74 -10.27
CA SER A 493 -14.82 -12.44 -11.66
C SER A 493 -13.83 -11.28 -11.76
N ALA A 494 -13.98 -10.21 -10.97
CA ALA A 494 -13.00 -9.13 -10.91
C ALA A 494 -11.61 -9.63 -10.45
N LEU A 495 -11.56 -10.54 -9.48
CA LEU A 495 -10.30 -11.16 -9.04
C LEU A 495 -9.70 -12.06 -10.12
N ALA A 496 -10.50 -12.89 -10.79
CA ALA A 496 -10.03 -13.75 -11.88
C ALA A 496 -9.52 -12.95 -13.09
N ALA A 497 -10.17 -11.82 -13.42
CA ALA A 497 -9.71 -10.91 -14.46
C ALA A 497 -8.33 -10.30 -14.17
N MET A 498 -8.01 -10.10 -12.89
CA MET A 498 -6.69 -9.59 -12.45
C MET A 498 -5.67 -10.72 -12.30
N ALA A 499 -6.09 -11.90 -11.81
CA ALA A 499 -5.24 -13.09 -11.74
C ALA A 499 -4.76 -13.57 -13.12
N SER A 500 -5.51 -13.25 -14.19
CA SER A 500 -5.12 -13.58 -15.57
C SER A 500 -4.11 -12.64 -16.20
N ARG A 501 -3.65 -11.63 -15.46
CA ARG A 501 -2.65 -10.69 -15.96
C ARG A 501 -1.26 -11.30 -15.86
N LYS A 502 -0.41 -10.96 -16.83
CA LYS A 502 0.96 -11.49 -16.89
C LYS A 502 1.74 -11.02 -15.67
N GLY A 503 2.33 -11.96 -14.94
CA GLY A 503 3.11 -11.69 -13.73
C GLY A 503 2.30 -11.66 -12.43
N VAL A 504 0.97 -11.83 -12.48
CA VAL A 504 0.15 -12.02 -11.28
C VAL A 504 0.12 -13.50 -10.93
N GLY A 505 0.54 -13.85 -9.71
CA GLY A 505 0.40 -15.20 -9.18
C GLY A 505 -0.90 -15.36 -8.40
N ILE A 506 -1.24 -14.35 -7.60
CA ILE A 506 -2.39 -14.39 -6.70
C ILE A 506 -3.10 -13.04 -6.74
N ALA A 507 -4.43 -13.04 -6.93
CA ALA A 507 -5.27 -11.87 -6.76
C ALA A 507 -6.12 -11.99 -5.48
N ALA A 508 -6.14 -10.96 -4.65
CA ALA A 508 -6.89 -10.92 -3.40
C ALA A 508 -7.73 -9.65 -3.29
N PRO A 509 -8.91 -9.69 -2.63
CA PRO A 509 -9.73 -8.51 -2.41
C PRO A 509 -9.19 -7.68 -1.25
N VAL A 510 -9.81 -6.52 -1.02
CA VAL A 510 -9.77 -5.87 0.30
C VAL A 510 -10.78 -6.55 1.21
N THR A 511 -10.35 -6.93 2.42
CA THR A 511 -11.22 -7.51 3.45
C THR A 511 -11.67 -6.43 4.40
N LEU A 512 -12.99 -6.31 4.60
CA LEU A 512 -13.61 -5.42 5.57
C LEU A 512 -14.14 -6.20 6.77
N TYR A 513 -14.08 -5.59 7.95
CA TYR A 513 -14.91 -6.01 9.07
C TYR A 513 -16.40 -5.77 8.74
N PRO A 514 -17.32 -6.44 9.47
CA PRO A 514 -18.76 -6.23 9.29
C PRO A 514 -19.19 -4.77 9.45
N ASP A 515 -18.46 -3.97 10.25
CA ASP A 515 -18.73 -2.54 10.44
C ASP A 515 -18.21 -1.61 9.34
N GLY A 516 -17.56 -2.17 8.30
CA GLY A 516 -17.10 -1.43 7.12
C GLY A 516 -15.68 -0.85 7.21
N THR A 517 -15.00 -1.00 8.35
CA THR A 517 -13.57 -0.68 8.44
C THR A 517 -12.72 -1.80 7.83
N VAL A 518 -11.53 -1.46 7.33
CA VAL A 518 -10.60 -2.42 6.72
C VAL A 518 -10.07 -3.38 7.78
N GLN A 519 -10.16 -4.67 7.49
CA GLN A 519 -9.53 -5.75 8.26
C GLN A 519 -8.11 -6.02 7.76
N ASP A 520 -7.97 -6.11 6.44
CA ASP A 520 -6.72 -6.19 5.71
C ASP A 520 -6.89 -5.75 4.26
N ALA A 521 -5.90 -5.00 3.76
CA ALA A 521 -5.70 -4.74 2.33
C ALA A 521 -4.37 -5.38 1.89
N GLY A 522 -4.22 -6.67 2.18
CA GLY A 522 -2.95 -7.39 2.08
C GLY A 522 -2.12 -7.37 3.36
N VAL A 523 -0.92 -7.94 3.27
CA VAL A 523 -0.02 -8.22 4.40
C VAL A 523 1.42 -7.85 4.03
N ALA A 524 2.06 -7.10 4.92
CA ALA A 524 3.50 -6.83 4.89
C ALA A 524 4.26 -7.82 5.79
N CYS A 525 5.41 -8.29 5.32
CA CYS A 525 6.38 -9.13 6.01
C CYS A 525 7.63 -8.29 6.31
N SER A 526 7.79 -7.80 7.54
CA SER A 526 8.86 -6.82 7.88
C SER A 526 10.09 -7.44 8.57
N LEU A 527 11.18 -6.66 8.66
CA LEU A 527 12.50 -6.96 9.24
C LEU A 527 12.51 -7.64 10.62
N GLU A 528 11.51 -7.39 11.47
CA GLU A 528 11.38 -8.04 12.78
C GLU A 528 10.66 -9.41 12.69
N GLY A 529 10.51 -9.91 11.46
CA GLY A 529 9.68 -11.05 11.09
C GLY A 529 8.18 -10.76 11.17
N THR A 530 7.73 -9.53 11.42
CA THR A 530 6.32 -9.32 11.71
C THR A 530 5.45 -9.50 10.46
N ILE A 531 4.30 -10.14 10.66
CA ILE A 531 3.27 -10.37 9.62
C ILE A 531 2.12 -9.44 9.96
N ARG A 532 1.97 -8.34 9.22
CA ARG A 532 1.07 -7.24 9.57
C ARG A 532 0.06 -6.96 8.46
N PRO A 533 -1.23 -7.03 8.76
CA PRO A 533 -2.26 -6.53 7.87
C PRO A 533 -2.12 -5.04 7.61
N VAL A 534 -2.18 -4.69 6.34
CA VAL A 534 -2.00 -3.34 5.83
C VAL A 534 -3.33 -2.59 5.94
N LEU A 535 -3.29 -1.34 6.42
CA LEU A 535 -4.43 -0.40 6.51
C LEU A 535 -5.58 -0.83 7.44
N ARG A 536 -5.30 -1.70 8.42
CA ARG A 536 -6.30 -2.15 9.40
C ARG A 536 -6.92 -0.98 10.16
N ASP A 537 -8.23 -1.08 10.42
CA ASP A 537 -9.05 -0.14 11.21
C ASP A 537 -9.24 1.25 10.56
N ILE A 538 -8.85 1.40 9.28
CA ILE A 538 -9.14 2.58 8.47
C ILE A 538 -10.49 2.36 7.76
N PHE A 539 -11.25 3.43 7.55
CA PHE A 539 -12.49 3.37 6.78
C PHE A 539 -12.18 3.22 5.30
N PHE A 540 -12.76 2.21 4.65
CA PHE A 540 -12.53 1.96 3.24
C PHE A 540 -12.86 3.17 2.36
N ASP A 541 -13.94 3.88 2.68
CA ASP A 541 -14.40 5.06 1.94
C ASP A 541 -13.66 6.36 2.32
N ALA A 542 -12.93 6.37 3.45
CA ALA A 542 -12.28 7.58 3.94
C ALA A 542 -10.92 7.84 3.26
N SER A 543 -10.93 8.94 2.50
CA SER A 543 -9.84 9.81 2.04
C SER A 543 -8.73 9.26 1.12
N PRO A 544 -8.38 10.00 0.05
CA PRO A 544 -7.23 9.71 -0.85
C PRO A 544 -5.84 9.78 -0.20
N GLN A 545 -5.76 9.90 1.14
CA GLN A 545 -4.56 10.17 1.96
C GLN A 545 -3.56 9.00 2.09
N ILE A 546 -3.71 7.98 1.24
CA ILE A 546 -2.84 6.81 1.21
C ILE A 546 -2.52 6.47 -0.25
N ARG A 547 -2.28 7.51 -1.05
CA ARG A 547 -1.81 7.43 -2.45
C ARG A 547 -2.57 6.40 -3.30
N GLY A 548 -3.89 6.32 -3.09
CA GLY A 548 -4.78 5.45 -3.86
C GLY A 548 -4.72 3.95 -3.56
N LEU A 549 -4.02 3.48 -2.52
CA LEU A 549 -3.87 2.05 -2.21
C LEU A 549 -5.21 1.32 -1.95
N LEU A 550 -6.22 2.00 -1.39
CA LEU A 550 -7.58 1.44 -1.24
C LEU A 550 -8.49 1.70 -2.45
N ARG A 551 -7.96 2.20 -3.56
CA ARG A 551 -8.72 2.54 -4.77
C ARG A 551 -8.22 1.83 -6.01
N CYS A 552 -6.98 1.37 -5.98
CA CYS A 552 -6.27 0.86 -7.13
C CYS A 552 -5.41 -0.35 -6.79
N ALA A 553 -5.16 -1.19 -7.80
CA ALA A 553 -4.44 -2.43 -7.61
C ALA A 553 -2.96 -2.16 -7.31
N HIS A 554 -2.42 -2.89 -6.33
CA HIS A 554 -1.03 -2.78 -5.91
C HIS A 554 -0.55 -4.12 -5.34
N THR A 555 0.75 -4.33 -5.40
CA THR A 555 1.41 -5.54 -4.95
C THR A 555 1.69 -5.45 -3.46
N VAL A 556 1.54 -6.57 -2.77
CA VAL A 556 1.87 -6.77 -1.37
C VAL A 556 2.71 -8.03 -1.22
N SER A 557 3.36 -8.23 -0.07
CA SER A 557 4.14 -9.46 0.17
C SER A 557 3.25 -10.69 0.28
N ALA A 558 2.08 -10.55 0.89
CA ALA A 558 1.11 -11.63 0.99
C ALA A 558 -0.33 -11.12 1.17
N ALA A 559 -1.30 -12.03 1.04
CA ALA A 559 -2.70 -11.79 1.33
C ALA A 559 -3.24 -12.85 2.30
N ARG A 560 -4.35 -12.53 2.97
CA ARG A 560 -5.01 -13.42 3.93
C ARG A 560 -5.92 -14.42 3.19
N GLY A 561 -6.02 -15.64 3.71
CA GLY A 561 -6.81 -16.72 3.12
C GLY A 561 -8.32 -16.50 3.03
N HIS A 562 -8.85 -15.34 3.44
CA HIS A 562 -10.28 -15.03 3.35
C HIS A 562 -10.82 -15.28 1.93
N CYS A 563 -10.11 -14.78 0.92
CA CYS A 563 -10.41 -15.01 -0.50
C CYS A 563 -9.14 -14.78 -1.31
N MET A 564 -8.72 -15.77 -2.12
CA MET A 564 -7.56 -15.65 -3.01
C MET A 564 -7.90 -16.34 -4.33
N VAL A 565 -7.61 -15.71 -5.48
CA VAL A 565 -7.80 -16.32 -6.80
C VAL A 565 -6.45 -16.57 -7.45
N VAL A 566 -6.25 -17.80 -7.90
CA VAL A 566 -4.99 -18.32 -8.46
C VAL A 566 -5.29 -19.14 -9.71
N GLU A 567 -4.38 -19.11 -10.69
CA GLU A 567 -4.44 -20.02 -11.83
C GLU A 567 -4.31 -21.48 -11.34
N ARG A 568 -5.13 -22.39 -11.87
CA ARG A 568 -5.31 -23.73 -11.30
C ARG A 568 -4.01 -24.55 -11.33
N SER A 569 -3.25 -24.49 -12.44
CA SER A 569 -2.01 -25.26 -12.56
C SER A 569 -0.93 -24.74 -11.61
N LEU A 570 -0.81 -23.42 -11.48
CA LEU A 570 0.03 -22.75 -10.49
C LEU A 570 -0.41 -23.11 -9.07
N LEU A 571 -1.69 -23.08 -8.74
CA LEU A 571 -2.18 -23.41 -7.41
C LEU A 571 -1.76 -24.82 -6.98
N ARG A 572 -1.89 -25.81 -7.87
CA ARG A 572 -1.46 -27.20 -7.61
C ARG A 572 0.03 -27.26 -7.29
N GLU A 573 0.83 -26.55 -8.09
CA GLU A 573 2.26 -26.48 -7.94
C GLU A 573 2.67 -25.80 -6.61
N LEU A 574 2.06 -24.66 -6.29
CA LEU A 574 2.34 -23.95 -5.05
C LEU A 574 1.95 -24.79 -3.82
N LEU A 575 0.75 -25.39 -3.80
CA LEU A 575 0.31 -26.23 -2.69
C LEU A 575 1.25 -27.42 -2.45
N SER A 576 1.81 -28.00 -3.51
CA SER A 576 2.77 -29.10 -3.39
C SER A 576 4.08 -28.72 -2.69
N ALA A 577 4.47 -27.44 -2.75
CA ALA A 577 5.66 -26.90 -2.08
C ALA A 577 5.42 -26.58 -0.59
N LEU A 578 4.15 -26.60 -0.14
CA LEU A 578 3.75 -26.29 1.24
C LEU A 578 3.64 -27.55 2.12
N ASP A 579 4.36 -28.63 1.77
CA ASP A 579 4.35 -29.87 2.55
C ASP A 579 4.77 -29.64 4.01
N GLY A 580 4.11 -30.32 4.94
CA GLY A 580 4.32 -30.15 6.38
C GLY A 580 3.84 -28.82 6.96
N CYS A 581 3.10 -27.99 6.20
CA CYS A 581 2.50 -26.77 6.73
C CYS A 581 1.58 -27.08 7.93
N PRO A 582 1.78 -26.44 9.10
CA PRO A 582 1.01 -26.73 10.32
C PRO A 582 -0.41 -26.16 10.30
N GLY A 583 -0.88 -25.65 9.16
CA GLY A 583 -2.24 -25.15 8.95
C GLY A 583 -2.43 -23.65 9.22
N LEU A 584 -1.58 -22.99 10.01
CA LEU A 584 -1.52 -21.52 10.10
C LEU A 584 -0.48 -20.98 9.13
N PHE A 585 -0.70 -19.76 8.63
CA PHE A 585 0.15 -19.07 7.65
C PHE A 585 0.32 -19.78 6.29
N TRP A 586 -0.54 -20.76 5.97
CA TRP A 586 -0.54 -21.41 4.66
C TRP A 586 -0.78 -20.40 3.53
N ASP A 587 -1.63 -19.39 3.78
CA ASP A 587 -1.98 -18.30 2.88
C ASP A 587 -0.77 -17.39 2.60
N ILE A 588 -0.04 -17.03 3.67
CA ILE A 588 1.21 -16.28 3.56
C ILE A 588 2.26 -17.10 2.81
N ALA A 589 2.45 -18.37 3.18
CA ALA A 589 3.40 -19.26 2.53
C ALA A 589 3.11 -19.43 1.03
N LEU A 590 1.82 -19.53 0.65
CA LEU A 590 1.40 -19.63 -0.75
C LEU A 590 1.83 -18.39 -1.55
N CYS A 591 1.64 -17.19 -0.99
CA CYS A 591 2.09 -15.93 -1.58
C CYS A 591 3.62 -15.85 -1.72
N LEU A 592 4.35 -16.19 -0.65
CA LEU A 592 5.80 -16.16 -0.66
C LEU A 592 6.37 -17.17 -1.66
N GLU A 593 5.73 -18.34 -1.80
CA GLU A 593 6.12 -19.34 -2.78
C GLU A 593 5.89 -18.89 -4.22
N ALA A 594 4.74 -18.28 -4.51
CA ALA A 594 4.45 -17.70 -5.82
C ALA A 594 5.54 -16.69 -6.22
N ARG A 595 5.96 -15.87 -5.26
CA ARG A 595 7.01 -14.89 -5.44
C ARG A 595 8.39 -15.52 -5.63
N ARG A 596 8.77 -16.49 -4.79
CA ARG A 596 10.08 -17.17 -4.86
C ARG A 596 10.30 -17.86 -6.20
N LYS A 597 9.26 -18.50 -6.74
CA LYS A 597 9.40 -19.38 -7.90
C LYS A 597 9.62 -18.63 -9.22
N GLN A 598 8.89 -17.54 -9.43
CA GLN A 598 8.82 -16.85 -10.73
C GLN A 598 8.75 -15.32 -10.61
N GLY A 599 8.96 -14.75 -9.41
CA GLY A 599 8.75 -13.33 -9.18
C GLY A 599 7.29 -12.89 -9.32
N LEU A 600 6.33 -13.82 -9.17
CA LEU A 600 4.91 -13.53 -9.35
C LEU A 600 4.38 -12.66 -8.21
N ALA A 601 3.57 -11.67 -8.58
CA ALA A 601 2.97 -10.73 -7.64
C ALA A 601 1.78 -11.34 -6.89
N THR A 602 1.66 -10.98 -5.61
CA THR A 602 0.37 -11.02 -4.90
C THR A 602 -0.27 -9.65 -5.00
N LEU A 603 -1.37 -9.57 -5.74
CA LEU A 603 -2.03 -8.33 -6.09
C LEU A 603 -3.29 -8.13 -5.25
N VAL A 604 -3.38 -7.02 -4.52
CA VAL A 604 -4.62 -6.59 -3.88
C VAL A 604 -5.44 -5.83 -4.92
N VAL A 605 -6.72 -6.14 -5.01
CA VAL A 605 -7.66 -5.60 -6.01
C VAL A 605 -8.78 -4.85 -5.28
N PRO A 606 -8.65 -3.54 -4.99
CA PRO A 606 -9.66 -2.81 -4.20
C PRO A 606 -11.04 -2.67 -4.86
N SER A 607 -11.16 -2.95 -6.16
CA SER A 607 -12.48 -3.05 -6.81
C SER A 607 -13.24 -4.34 -6.44
N ALA A 608 -12.56 -5.32 -5.85
CA ALA A 608 -13.14 -6.51 -5.25
C ALA A 608 -13.05 -6.39 -3.72
N VAL A 609 -14.20 -6.45 -3.07
CA VAL A 609 -14.29 -6.29 -1.61
C VAL A 609 -15.04 -7.48 -1.03
N VAL A 610 -14.56 -7.95 0.11
CA VAL A 610 -15.25 -8.98 0.90
C VAL A 610 -15.40 -8.52 2.34
N ARG A 611 -16.43 -9.02 3.03
CA ARG A 611 -16.60 -8.87 4.46
C ARG A 611 -16.26 -10.17 5.17
N ALA A 612 -15.55 -10.08 6.29
CA ALA A 612 -15.27 -11.23 7.11
C ALA A 612 -15.37 -10.85 8.59
N PRO A 613 -15.89 -11.75 9.46
CA PRO A 613 -15.84 -11.50 10.89
C PRO A 613 -14.39 -11.54 11.38
N MET A 614 -14.15 -10.91 12.53
CA MET A 614 -12.90 -11.07 13.26
C MET A 614 -12.73 -12.56 13.63
N PRO A 615 -11.57 -13.18 13.34
CA PRO A 615 -11.32 -14.57 13.68
C PRO A 615 -11.51 -14.84 15.17
N SER A 616 -12.11 -15.97 15.51
CA SER A 616 -12.42 -16.33 16.89
C SER A 616 -11.16 -16.38 17.77
N GLU A 617 -10.03 -16.76 17.19
CA GLU A 617 -8.70 -16.85 17.80
C GLU A 617 -8.14 -15.48 18.18
N ALA A 618 -8.55 -14.41 17.48
CA ALA A 618 -8.17 -13.05 17.82
C ALA A 618 -8.92 -12.52 19.05
N LEU A 619 -10.09 -13.09 19.36
CA LEU A 619 -10.95 -12.74 20.51
C LEU A 619 -10.75 -13.66 21.71
N ALA A 620 -10.40 -14.92 21.45
CA ALA A 620 -10.03 -15.86 22.49
C ALA A 620 -8.89 -15.27 23.34
N GLU A 621 -9.03 -15.33 24.66
CA GLU A 621 -7.88 -15.08 25.53
C GLU A 621 -6.76 -16.04 25.10
N ARG A 622 -5.51 -15.57 25.07
CA ARG A 622 -4.34 -16.29 24.53
C ARG A 622 -4.17 -17.67 25.19
N ALA A 623 -4.97 -18.65 24.79
CA ALA A 623 -4.89 -20.01 25.27
C ALA A 623 -3.52 -20.52 24.83
N ASP A 624 -2.80 -21.17 25.74
CA ASP A 624 -1.42 -21.58 25.47
C ASP A 624 -1.31 -22.43 24.20
N GLU A 625 -2.37 -23.16 23.84
CA GLU A 625 -2.46 -23.93 22.59
C GLU A 625 -2.43 -23.06 21.33
N VAL A 626 -3.21 -21.97 21.30
CA VAL A 626 -3.23 -21.02 20.17
C VAL A 626 -1.87 -20.35 20.03
N VAL A 627 -1.26 -19.97 21.16
CA VAL A 627 0.10 -19.39 21.17
C VAL A 627 1.12 -20.40 20.65
N ARG A 628 1.07 -21.66 21.12
CA ARG A 628 1.97 -22.73 20.65
C ARG A 628 1.80 -23.02 19.16
N ALA A 629 0.56 -23.07 18.65
CA ALA A 629 0.26 -23.26 17.24
C ALA A 629 0.82 -22.10 16.40
N TYR A 630 0.58 -20.86 16.84
CA TYR A 630 1.11 -19.66 16.19
C TYR A 630 2.64 -19.65 16.14
N VAL A 631 3.31 -19.94 17.26
CA VAL A 631 4.78 -19.98 17.35
C VAL A 631 5.35 -21.08 16.45
N ARG A 632 4.75 -22.28 16.46
CA ARG A 632 5.17 -23.38 15.58
C ARG A 632 5.03 -23.03 14.11
N ALA A 633 3.90 -22.44 13.72
CA ALA A 633 3.64 -22.07 12.34
C ALA A 633 4.55 -20.94 11.86
N ARG A 634 4.80 -19.95 12.70
CA ARG A 634 5.73 -18.85 12.41
C ARG A 634 7.16 -19.38 12.23
N ALA A 635 7.62 -20.28 13.12
CA ALA A 635 8.93 -20.89 13.00
C ALA A 635 9.07 -21.71 11.70
N TRP A 636 8.03 -22.47 11.33
CA TRP A 636 8.00 -23.19 10.05
C TRP A 636 8.07 -22.24 8.85
N LEU A 637 7.30 -21.14 8.85
CA LEU A 637 7.33 -20.15 7.77
C LEU A 637 8.73 -19.54 7.60
N TYR A 638 9.37 -19.13 8.70
CA TYR A 638 10.71 -18.53 8.64
C TYR A 638 11.79 -19.52 8.20
N ALA A 639 11.66 -20.79 8.57
CA ALA A 639 12.63 -21.80 8.18
C ALA A 639 12.58 -22.07 6.66
N ASN A 640 11.40 -21.93 6.03
CA ASN A 640 11.20 -22.26 4.62
C ASN A 640 11.36 -21.06 3.67
N TRP A 641 11.18 -19.83 4.16
CA TRP A 641 11.26 -18.58 3.38
C TRP A 641 12.03 -17.46 4.12
N PRO A 642 13.25 -17.70 4.65
CA PRO A 642 13.99 -16.73 5.46
C PRO A 642 14.28 -15.42 4.71
N GLU A 643 14.45 -15.45 3.40
CA GLU A 643 14.78 -14.31 2.55
C GLU A 643 13.72 -13.20 2.55
N PHE A 644 12.47 -13.52 2.87
CA PHE A 644 11.37 -12.55 2.94
C PHE A 644 11.22 -11.90 4.33
N PHE A 645 12.06 -12.30 5.29
CA PHE A 645 12.06 -11.77 6.65
C PHE A 645 13.44 -11.22 7.06
N SER A 646 14.44 -11.26 6.17
CA SER A 646 15.80 -10.81 6.43
C SER A 646 16.04 -9.34 6.09
N ASP A 647 15.13 -8.70 5.35
CA ASP A 647 15.24 -7.30 4.94
C ASP A 647 13.85 -6.60 5.02
N VAL A 648 13.80 -5.31 4.74
CA VAL A 648 12.57 -4.52 4.66
C VAL A 648 11.65 -5.15 3.61
N ASP A 649 10.35 -5.17 3.90
CA ASP A 649 9.35 -5.50 2.89
C ASP A 649 9.53 -4.60 1.65
N ARG A 650 9.61 -5.19 0.47
CA ARG A 650 9.80 -4.41 -0.78
C ARG A 650 8.62 -3.49 -1.07
N PHE A 651 7.41 -3.91 -0.71
CA PHE A 651 6.18 -3.17 -0.96
C PHE A 651 5.82 -2.23 0.20
N TYR A 652 6.74 -2.06 1.15
CA TYR A 652 6.57 -1.18 2.30
C TYR A 652 7.83 -0.33 2.50
N ASN A 653 7.70 1.00 2.46
CA ASN A 653 8.88 1.84 2.66
C ASN A 653 9.37 1.74 4.12
N ARG A 654 10.69 1.57 4.33
CA ARG A 654 11.29 1.48 5.68
C ARG A 654 11.16 2.76 6.51
N GLN A 655 10.99 3.90 5.82
CA GLN A 655 10.77 5.20 6.45
C GLN A 655 9.36 5.31 7.06
N LEU A 656 8.48 4.34 6.78
CA LEU A 656 7.16 4.22 7.37
C LEU A 656 7.17 3.25 8.56
N ARG A 657 6.26 3.43 9.50
CA ARG A 657 6.06 2.52 10.64
C ARG A 657 5.77 1.10 10.18
N GLN A 658 6.56 0.13 10.62
CA GLN A 658 6.44 -1.28 10.19
C GLN A 658 5.28 -2.05 10.86
N ASP A 659 4.22 -1.37 11.29
CA ASP A 659 3.08 -1.97 12.00
C ASP A 659 1.80 -2.07 11.16
N GLY A 660 1.90 -1.78 9.86
CA GLY A 660 0.80 -1.78 8.89
C GLY A 660 0.11 -0.43 8.74
N CYS A 661 0.62 0.62 9.41
CA CYS A 661 0.16 2.00 9.34
C CYS A 661 1.20 2.90 8.63
N TYR A 662 0.76 3.85 7.81
CA TYR A 662 1.63 4.67 6.94
C TYR A 662 2.19 5.94 7.63
N GLY A 663 2.36 5.94 8.95
CA GLY A 663 2.95 7.07 9.69
C GLY A 663 4.48 7.09 9.61
N LEU A 664 5.10 8.22 9.99
CA LEU A 664 6.56 8.36 10.06
C LEU A 664 7.16 7.34 11.02
N SER A 665 8.23 6.67 10.59
CA SER A 665 9.00 5.78 11.44
C SER A 665 9.94 6.59 12.35
N ASP A 666 9.88 6.33 13.65
CA ASP A 666 10.90 6.78 14.62
C ASP A 666 12.21 5.98 14.48
N TYR A 667 12.23 4.90 13.69
CA TYR A 667 13.44 4.11 13.48
C TYR A 667 14.40 4.83 12.53
N CYS A 668 15.28 5.66 13.10
CA CYS A 668 16.66 5.88 12.68
C CYS A 668 17.42 6.59 13.81
#